data_AF-A0A2V9PD67-F1
#
_entry.id   AF-A0A2V9PD67-F1
#
_cell.length_a   1.000
_cell.length_b   1.000
_cell.length_c   1.000
_cell.angle_alpha   90.00
_cell.angle_beta   90.00
_cell.angle_gamma   90.00
#
_symmetry.space_group_name_H-M   'P 1'
#
loop_
_entity.id
_entity.type
_entity.pdbx_description
1 polymer ?
#
loop_
_entity_poly.entity_id
_entity_poly.type
_entity_poly.pdbx_seq_one_letter_code
_entity_poly.pdbx_strand_id
1 'polypeptide(L)'
;MHSSSLGCTCFDMARKSLAQLSLEGKKGCRLAETTRITYTRRRDDIRILGYWRAKRRIVPLDVGFPAENLAVSIDRTYAGNLRAEARYGYDEHASYKPSKHAWFRVAKLAGLGHFHELRALPIYGSVADARGHNLAGVVNTKVRSWWIELRPIGKDPDFHTAYLLWDAAMQWCGRILPLADDKAVSLPAGNIEIFIKANLPAMSDILSTPASDDLVAVDANAEKSNMTITLNAAFVRGLAEPTNRAEKQLVGAIIDGINALNGSLPRARELLREIVPNDRARFVHFFIAQTVGDNLGDLPLGFGLPWLATEQDSYNAALGVGAELEFAGRHTLIGKAQSQEFLHKAVDILWRRACYRLRKYDRASLIKAVLRNLESISADDAVWERTAAALTSVYKNQEDVLAAARDRSAARQRTALSSRILAEMGVCECPLVGGSDVGRSDYLALIGFINTLIVAAYNSDAIAYDLEEPKVDIWPNGEFGISNRFHETVLAPYQQGRFQAHFKKSAADYANLFAEHKGKAVGEVFEGDFLQCWKEEFGFTIEQLLLVEDVLVKKARDVRDRIVTITVAELWTSLEAAGIESSAVDQILQSLALVSRASWESVPAGFHLRDIEPWKFGRRLSLLRPLLCLHDEIHPGAEIIYAAGFVHSAFGFTVSSAYGGLLHEQMFRSARMRKWIGTVNNRNGHDFNETVRTILESLGFGAKAAVQMTELGVEGMGDIDVLAWTKPRDTVFAIECKHLRFARTVGEVGEQLRRFRGQPGDDLDAHLRRIAWLTQNAEVLKRRLNLRDKFRMHQLLITNAVVPIGFVEGLPIPSDTVIPVDRIPAAMGSRPFPGEIFAES
;
A
#
# COMPACT_ATOMS: atom_id res chain seq x y z
N MET A 1 4.88 -19.37 13.22
CA MET A 1 5.33 -18.98 11.86
C MET A 1 4.13 -18.61 11.02
N HIS A 2 4.31 -17.69 10.07
CA HIS A 2 3.27 -17.28 9.11
C HIS A 2 3.74 -17.65 7.69
N SER A 3 2.88 -18.30 6.91
CA SER A 3 3.15 -18.64 5.50
C SER A 3 2.59 -17.60 4.54
N SER A 4 3.28 -17.35 3.42
CA SER A 4 2.76 -16.52 2.33
C SER A 4 3.24 -17.05 0.97
N SER A 5 2.45 -16.78 -0.09
CA SER A 5 2.79 -17.13 -1.48
C SER A 5 2.54 -15.97 -2.44
N LEU A 6 3.44 -15.82 -3.41
CA LEU A 6 3.34 -14.89 -4.52
C LEU A 6 2.21 -15.21 -5.51
N GLY A 7 1.83 -16.48 -5.69
CA GLY A 7 0.81 -16.88 -6.67
C GLY A 7 -0.60 -17.03 -6.09
N CYS A 8 -0.71 -17.33 -4.79
CA CYS A 8 -1.99 -17.50 -4.11
C CYS A 8 -2.85 -16.22 -4.16
N THR A 9 -2.23 -15.04 -4.10
CA THR A 9 -2.90 -13.74 -4.25
C THR A 9 -3.53 -13.57 -5.64
N CYS A 10 -2.84 -13.98 -6.70
CA CYS A 10 -3.32 -13.85 -8.08
C CYS A 10 -4.44 -14.85 -8.43
N PHE A 11 -4.40 -16.08 -7.91
CA PHE A 11 -5.38 -17.13 -8.20
C PHE A 11 -6.75 -16.89 -7.54
N ASP A 12 -6.74 -16.46 -6.27
CA ASP A 12 -7.97 -16.12 -5.54
C ASP A 12 -8.70 -14.92 -6.16
N MET A 13 -7.95 -14.01 -6.80
CA MET A 13 -8.50 -12.89 -7.56
C MET A 13 -9.18 -13.32 -8.88
N ALA A 14 -8.65 -14.31 -9.61
CA ALA A 14 -9.25 -14.78 -10.86
C ALA A 14 -10.61 -15.48 -10.65
N ARG A 15 -10.75 -16.28 -9.58
CA ARG A 15 -12.02 -16.93 -9.20
C ARG A 15 -13.05 -15.91 -8.69
N LYS A 16 -12.61 -14.89 -7.94
CA LYS A 16 -13.47 -13.83 -7.38
C LYS A 16 -13.81 -12.72 -8.39
N SER A 17 -13.05 -12.60 -9.48
CA SER A 17 -13.40 -11.72 -10.62
C SER A 17 -14.78 -12.05 -11.19
N LEU A 18 -15.20 -13.33 -11.26
CA LEU A 18 -16.57 -13.71 -11.70
C LEU A 18 -17.67 -13.35 -10.69
N ALA A 19 -17.41 -13.54 -9.40
CA ALA A 19 -18.34 -13.11 -8.36
C ALA A 19 -18.47 -11.58 -8.35
N GLN A 20 -17.36 -10.88 -8.58
CA GLN A 20 -17.30 -9.44 -8.75
C GLN A 20 -18.01 -8.98 -10.03
N LEU A 21 -17.85 -9.65 -11.17
CA LEU A 21 -18.59 -9.38 -12.42
C LEU A 21 -20.10 -9.57 -12.25
N SER A 22 -20.54 -10.57 -11.47
CA SER A 22 -21.95 -10.80 -11.13
C SER A 22 -22.50 -9.72 -10.19
N LEU A 23 -21.72 -9.31 -9.18
CA LEU A 23 -22.07 -8.22 -8.25
C LEU A 23 -22.08 -6.86 -8.93
N GLU A 24 -21.11 -6.60 -9.79
CA GLU A 24 -21.06 -5.45 -10.68
C GLU A 24 -22.32 -5.46 -11.53
N GLY A 25 -22.60 -6.51 -12.31
CA GLY A 25 -23.82 -6.58 -13.14
C GLY A 25 -25.11 -6.24 -12.37
N LYS A 26 -25.26 -6.73 -11.13
CA LYS A 26 -26.39 -6.38 -10.25
C LYS A 26 -26.40 -4.92 -9.79
N LYS A 27 -25.24 -4.33 -9.48
CA LYS A 27 -25.10 -2.89 -9.17
C LYS A 27 -25.51 -2.04 -10.37
N GLY A 28 -25.07 -2.41 -11.57
CA GLY A 28 -25.43 -1.73 -12.82
C GLY A 28 -26.94 -1.71 -13.06
N CYS A 29 -27.61 -2.87 -12.91
CA CYS A 29 -29.06 -2.96 -13.06
C CYS A 29 -29.82 -2.13 -12.02
N ARG A 30 -29.44 -2.18 -10.73
CA ARG A 30 -30.10 -1.37 -9.68
C ARG A 30 -29.90 0.14 -9.91
N LEU A 31 -28.71 0.57 -10.34
CA LEU A 31 -28.45 1.98 -10.60
C LEU A 31 -29.28 2.48 -11.79
N ALA A 32 -29.39 1.68 -12.86
CA ALA A 32 -30.24 1.97 -14.01
C ALA A 32 -31.72 2.10 -13.61
N GLU A 33 -32.22 1.23 -12.73
CA GLU A 33 -33.57 1.30 -12.18
C GLU A 33 -33.80 2.58 -11.35
N THR A 34 -32.84 2.96 -10.49
CA THR A 34 -32.95 4.19 -9.68
C THR A 34 -32.82 5.49 -10.48
N THR A 35 -32.12 5.45 -11.62
CA THR A 35 -31.87 6.62 -12.47
C THR A 35 -32.88 6.76 -13.61
N ARG A 36 -33.85 5.85 -13.74
CA ARG A 36 -34.85 5.80 -14.82
C ARG A 36 -34.24 5.79 -16.24
N ILE A 37 -32.99 5.32 -16.37
CA ILE A 37 -32.31 5.16 -17.66
C ILE A 37 -32.65 3.79 -18.22
N THR A 38 -33.16 3.73 -19.45
CA THR A 38 -33.50 2.47 -20.12
C THR A 38 -32.53 2.22 -21.27
N TYR A 39 -31.67 1.21 -21.14
CA TYR A 39 -30.83 0.75 -22.26
C TYR A 39 -31.71 0.07 -23.31
N THR A 40 -31.59 0.50 -24.58
CA THR A 40 -32.56 0.22 -25.69
C THR A 40 -32.72 -1.25 -26.08
N ARG A 41 -32.03 -2.18 -25.42
CA ARG A 41 -32.30 -3.62 -25.49
C ARG A 41 -32.15 -4.22 -24.09
N ARG A 42 -33.29 -4.44 -23.41
CA ARG A 42 -33.45 -4.99 -22.04
C ARG A 42 -32.78 -6.35 -21.74
N ARG A 43 -31.87 -6.88 -22.58
CA ARG A 43 -31.31 -8.25 -22.46
C ARG A 43 -29.87 -8.44 -22.95
N ASP A 44 -29.05 -7.40 -23.12
CA ASP A 44 -27.63 -7.58 -23.47
C ASP A 44 -26.71 -7.10 -22.34
N ASP A 45 -26.84 -7.73 -21.16
CA ASP A 45 -26.09 -7.44 -19.94
C ASP A 45 -24.56 -7.43 -20.18
N ILE A 46 -24.09 -8.24 -21.13
CA ILE A 46 -22.67 -8.31 -21.54
C ILE A 46 -22.21 -7.01 -22.19
N ARG A 47 -23.06 -6.32 -22.98
CA ARG A 47 -22.69 -5.01 -23.56
C ARG A 47 -22.60 -3.94 -22.51
N ILE A 48 -23.57 -3.89 -21.60
CA ILE A 48 -23.58 -2.92 -20.49
C ILE A 48 -22.36 -3.14 -19.61
N LEU A 49 -22.09 -4.40 -19.24
CA LEU A 49 -20.90 -4.77 -18.46
C LEU A 49 -19.59 -4.45 -19.20
N GLY A 50 -19.51 -4.73 -20.50
CA GLY A 50 -18.35 -4.40 -21.32
C GLY A 50 -18.08 -2.90 -21.42
N TYR A 51 -19.13 -2.10 -21.65
CA TYR A 51 -19.04 -0.63 -21.65
C TYR A 51 -18.59 -0.12 -20.31
N TRP A 52 -19.22 -0.62 -19.25
CA TRP A 52 -18.95 -0.19 -17.91
C TRP A 52 -17.54 -0.53 -17.46
N ARG A 53 -17.00 -1.72 -17.75
CA ARG A 53 -15.59 -2.04 -17.49
C ARG A 53 -14.64 -1.14 -18.26
N ALA A 54 -14.96 -0.85 -19.53
CA ALA A 54 -14.10 -0.03 -20.39
C ALA A 54 -14.12 1.46 -20.02
N LYS A 55 -15.26 2.00 -19.59
CA LYS A 55 -15.44 3.43 -19.28
C LYS A 55 -15.43 3.75 -17.80
N ARG A 56 -15.46 2.71 -16.94
CA ARG A 56 -15.62 2.80 -15.48
C ARG A 56 -16.89 3.55 -15.06
N ARG A 57 -17.83 3.78 -15.99
CA ARG A 57 -19.09 4.53 -15.77
C ARG A 57 -20.29 3.72 -16.25
N ILE A 58 -21.38 3.80 -15.50
CA ILE A 58 -22.68 3.23 -15.92
C ILE A 58 -23.43 4.25 -16.77
N VAL A 59 -23.43 5.52 -16.33
CA VAL A 59 -24.08 6.64 -17.03
C VAL A 59 -23.03 7.42 -17.82
N PRO A 60 -23.15 7.50 -19.16
CA PRO A 60 -22.26 8.33 -19.98
C PRO A 60 -22.28 9.81 -19.57
N LEU A 61 -21.18 10.53 -19.80
CA LEU A 61 -21.05 11.95 -19.41
C LEU A 61 -22.01 12.88 -20.16
N ASP A 62 -22.33 12.54 -21.40
CA ASP A 62 -23.20 13.31 -22.32
C ASP A 62 -24.71 13.08 -22.08
N VAL A 63 -25.07 12.22 -21.13
CA VAL A 63 -26.46 12.00 -20.73
C VAL A 63 -26.92 13.10 -19.79
N GLY A 64 -27.90 13.90 -20.20
CA GLY A 64 -28.54 14.89 -19.32
C GLY A 64 -29.19 14.24 -18.09
N PHE A 65 -28.96 14.83 -16.91
CA PHE A 65 -29.54 14.38 -15.64
C PHE A 65 -30.35 15.50 -14.95
N PRO A 66 -31.53 15.22 -14.35
CA PRO A 66 -32.20 13.92 -14.26
C PRO A 66 -32.68 13.40 -15.63
N ALA A 67 -32.45 12.12 -15.89
CA ALA A 67 -32.84 11.50 -17.15
C ALA A 67 -34.30 11.02 -17.06
N GLU A 68 -35.20 11.59 -17.86
CA GLU A 68 -36.54 11.03 -18.05
C GLU A 68 -36.55 10.12 -19.29
N ASN A 69 -36.71 8.81 -19.07
CA ASN A 69 -36.88 7.79 -20.14
C ASN A 69 -35.84 7.87 -21.26
N LEU A 70 -34.56 8.02 -20.91
CA LEU A 70 -33.50 8.09 -21.91
C LEU A 70 -33.10 6.70 -22.44
N ALA A 71 -33.06 6.60 -23.76
CA ALA A 71 -32.61 5.46 -24.55
C ALA A 71 -31.10 5.56 -24.84
N VAL A 72 -30.26 4.87 -24.07
CA VAL A 72 -28.80 4.82 -24.33
C VAL A 72 -28.47 3.65 -25.26
N SER A 73 -27.78 3.93 -26.37
CA SER A 73 -27.25 2.90 -27.28
C SER A 73 -25.76 2.65 -26.99
N ILE A 74 -25.42 1.39 -26.67
CA ILE A 74 -24.03 0.96 -26.42
C ILE A 74 -23.53 0.14 -27.61
N ASP A 75 -22.33 0.49 -28.09
CA ASP A 75 -21.70 -0.17 -29.22
C ASP A 75 -21.42 -1.67 -28.97
N ARG A 76 -21.49 -2.50 -30.01
CA ARG A 76 -21.31 -3.97 -29.90
C ARG A 76 -19.87 -4.38 -29.60
N THR A 77 -18.89 -3.55 -29.92
CA THR A 77 -17.46 -3.79 -29.68
C THR A 77 -17.16 -4.03 -28.20
N TYR A 78 -17.88 -3.39 -27.28
CA TYR A 78 -17.71 -3.60 -25.85
C TYR A 78 -17.98 -5.04 -25.41
N ALA A 79 -19.03 -5.67 -25.95
CA ALA A 79 -19.29 -7.09 -25.72
C ALA A 79 -18.23 -7.99 -26.39
N GLY A 80 -17.75 -7.61 -27.57
CA GLY A 80 -16.67 -8.31 -28.27
C GLY A 80 -15.38 -8.34 -27.45
N ASN A 81 -14.95 -7.17 -26.96
CA ASN A 81 -13.74 -7.01 -26.15
C ASN A 81 -13.82 -7.80 -24.84
N LEU A 82 -14.94 -7.70 -24.12
CA LEU A 82 -15.15 -8.44 -22.87
C LEU A 82 -15.12 -9.96 -23.10
N ARG A 83 -15.72 -10.45 -24.18
CA ARG A 83 -15.68 -11.88 -24.53
C ARG A 83 -14.28 -12.34 -24.92
N ALA A 84 -13.54 -11.52 -25.67
CA ALA A 84 -12.16 -11.80 -26.03
C ALA A 84 -11.29 -11.91 -24.78
N GLU A 85 -11.37 -10.93 -23.88
CA GLU A 85 -10.65 -10.93 -22.61
C GLU A 85 -11.00 -12.16 -21.76
N ALA A 86 -12.28 -12.48 -21.60
CA ALA A 86 -12.69 -13.67 -20.86
C ALA A 86 -12.15 -14.95 -21.52
N ARG A 87 -12.20 -15.05 -22.86
CA ARG A 87 -11.71 -16.23 -23.58
C ARG A 87 -10.20 -16.40 -23.41
N TYR A 88 -9.40 -15.34 -23.55
CA TYR A 88 -7.94 -15.41 -23.38
C TYR A 88 -7.50 -15.51 -21.92
N GLY A 89 -8.29 -14.95 -20.99
CA GLY A 89 -8.02 -14.97 -19.56
C GLY A 89 -8.35 -16.33 -18.92
N TYR A 90 -9.46 -16.96 -19.29
CA TYR A 90 -9.80 -18.30 -18.78
C TYR A 90 -9.13 -19.41 -19.57
N ASP A 91 -9.03 -19.24 -20.90
CA ASP A 91 -8.46 -20.20 -21.84
C ASP A 91 -8.86 -21.64 -21.50
N GLU A 92 -10.16 -21.87 -21.32
CA GLU A 92 -10.71 -23.16 -20.89
C GLU A 92 -10.73 -24.13 -22.08
N HIS A 93 -10.09 -25.28 -21.90
CA HIS A 93 -9.97 -26.33 -22.92
C HIS A 93 -9.77 -27.70 -22.27
N ALA A 94 -9.53 -28.74 -23.07
CA ALA A 94 -9.31 -30.11 -22.59
C ALA A 94 -7.85 -30.52 -22.75
N SER A 95 -7.30 -31.23 -21.75
CA SER A 95 -5.98 -31.87 -21.82
C SER A 95 -6.09 -33.35 -21.43
N TYR A 96 -5.36 -34.22 -22.13
CA TYR A 96 -5.37 -35.67 -21.90
C TYR A 96 -4.39 -36.06 -20.79
N LYS A 97 -4.85 -36.83 -19.80
CA LYS A 97 -4.01 -37.35 -18.70
C LYS A 97 -3.72 -38.84 -18.88
N PRO A 98 -2.46 -39.25 -19.16
CA PRO A 98 -2.11 -40.63 -19.47
C PRO A 98 -2.51 -41.64 -18.38
N SER A 99 -2.17 -41.39 -17.10
CA SER A 99 -2.46 -42.28 -15.97
C SER A 99 -3.94 -42.58 -15.74
N LYS A 100 -4.84 -41.73 -16.27
CA LYS A 100 -6.29 -41.86 -16.11
C LYS A 100 -6.99 -42.28 -17.40
N HIS A 101 -6.27 -42.35 -18.52
CA HIS A 101 -6.82 -42.62 -19.85
C HIS A 101 -8.04 -41.73 -20.18
N ALA A 102 -7.99 -40.45 -19.78
CA ALA A 102 -9.14 -39.55 -19.86
C ALA A 102 -8.74 -38.10 -20.17
N TRP A 103 -9.68 -37.36 -20.77
CA TRP A 103 -9.57 -35.92 -20.99
C TRP A 103 -10.15 -35.15 -19.81
N PHE A 104 -9.40 -34.16 -19.34
CA PHE A 104 -9.78 -33.29 -18.24
C PHE A 104 -9.98 -31.88 -18.73
N ARG A 105 -11.01 -31.21 -18.20
CA ARG A 105 -11.24 -29.80 -18.44
C ARG A 105 -10.28 -28.98 -17.59
N VAL A 106 -9.50 -28.13 -18.23
CA VAL A 106 -8.48 -27.29 -17.60
C VAL A 106 -8.75 -25.82 -17.91
N ALA A 107 -8.43 -24.94 -16.96
CA ALA A 107 -8.57 -23.51 -17.10
C ALA A 107 -7.34 -22.80 -16.55
N LYS A 108 -6.98 -21.66 -17.15
CA LYS A 108 -5.74 -20.94 -16.85
C LYS A 108 -5.70 -20.50 -15.40
N LEU A 109 -4.59 -20.77 -14.71
CA LEU A 109 -4.47 -20.46 -13.28
C LEU A 109 -4.39 -18.94 -13.05
N ALA A 110 -3.57 -18.24 -13.83
CA ALA A 110 -3.25 -16.84 -13.57
C ALA A 110 -3.59 -15.89 -14.72
N GLY A 111 -4.58 -16.21 -15.56
CA GLY A 111 -4.90 -15.41 -16.75
C GLY A 111 -5.45 -14.01 -16.47
N LEU A 112 -5.85 -13.72 -15.23
CA LEU A 112 -6.23 -12.39 -14.73
C LEU A 112 -5.27 -11.85 -13.66
N GLY A 113 -4.07 -12.42 -13.55
CA GLY A 113 -3.05 -11.98 -12.59
C GLY A 113 -2.51 -10.58 -12.88
N HIS A 114 -1.85 -9.97 -11.89
CA HIS A 114 -1.33 -8.61 -12.00
C HIS A 114 -0.16 -8.45 -12.98
N PHE A 115 0.66 -9.49 -13.15
CA PHE A 115 1.87 -9.41 -13.94
C PHE A 115 1.66 -9.97 -15.35
N HIS A 116 2.18 -9.27 -16.34
CA HIS A 116 2.09 -9.66 -17.75
C HIS A 116 2.76 -11.01 -17.99
N GLU A 117 3.95 -11.23 -17.41
CA GLU A 117 4.69 -12.48 -17.50
C GLU A 117 3.89 -13.66 -16.90
N LEU A 118 3.25 -13.45 -15.75
CA LEU A 118 2.43 -14.48 -15.10
C LEU A 118 1.20 -14.85 -15.95
N ARG A 119 0.54 -13.86 -16.56
CA ARG A 119 -0.58 -14.08 -17.50
C ARG A 119 -0.13 -14.80 -18.76
N ALA A 120 1.13 -14.69 -19.16
CA ALA A 120 1.67 -15.36 -20.33
C ALA A 120 2.05 -16.83 -20.08
N LEU A 121 2.23 -17.25 -18.82
CA LEU A 121 2.59 -18.63 -18.50
C LEU A 121 1.48 -19.60 -18.93
N PRO A 122 1.83 -20.73 -19.56
CA PRO A 122 0.86 -21.72 -20.01
C PRO A 122 0.52 -22.70 -18.87
N ILE A 123 0.14 -22.16 -17.71
CA ILE A 123 -0.23 -22.93 -16.51
C ILE A 123 -1.75 -22.99 -16.36
N TYR A 124 -2.28 -24.20 -16.17
CA TYR A 124 -3.72 -24.45 -16.07
C TYR A 124 -4.03 -25.39 -14.91
N GLY A 125 -5.17 -25.19 -14.25
CA GLY A 125 -5.67 -26.06 -13.19
C GLY A 125 -6.76 -26.99 -13.71
N SER A 126 -6.78 -28.23 -13.21
CA SER A 126 -7.86 -29.18 -13.52
C SER A 126 -9.12 -28.84 -12.73
N VAL A 127 -10.22 -28.59 -13.45
CA VAL A 127 -11.49 -28.20 -12.83
C VAL A 127 -12.11 -29.34 -12.05
N ALA A 128 -11.97 -30.58 -12.54
CA ALA A 128 -12.50 -31.77 -11.87
C ALA A 128 -11.71 -32.08 -10.58
N ASP A 129 -10.38 -32.03 -10.65
CA ASP A 129 -9.52 -32.28 -9.50
C ASP A 129 -9.71 -31.22 -8.41
N ALA A 130 -9.80 -29.94 -8.79
CA ALA A 130 -10.07 -28.85 -7.85
C ALA A 130 -11.40 -29.01 -7.10
N ARG A 131 -12.44 -29.58 -7.74
CA ARG A 131 -13.73 -29.90 -7.07
C ARG A 131 -13.60 -31.06 -6.09
N GLY A 132 -12.69 -31.98 -6.36
CA GLY A 132 -12.36 -33.11 -5.48
C GLY A 132 -11.30 -32.80 -4.43
N HIS A 133 -10.92 -31.53 -4.22
CA HIS A 133 -9.83 -31.12 -3.34
C HIS A 133 -8.45 -31.75 -3.67
N ASN A 134 -8.23 -32.08 -4.95
CA ASN A 134 -6.94 -32.58 -5.44
C ASN A 134 -6.12 -31.45 -6.06
N LEU A 135 -4.83 -31.42 -5.75
CA LEU A 135 -3.88 -30.43 -6.27
C LEU A 135 -3.26 -30.93 -7.58
N ALA A 136 -3.97 -30.71 -8.70
CA ALA A 136 -3.52 -31.12 -10.02
C ALA A 136 -3.66 -30.00 -11.06
N GLY A 137 -2.61 -29.81 -11.86
CA GLY A 137 -2.55 -28.82 -12.93
C GLY A 137 -1.80 -29.35 -14.13
N VAL A 138 -1.78 -28.55 -15.19
CA VAL A 138 -1.09 -28.86 -16.43
C VAL A 138 -0.32 -27.64 -16.94
N VAL A 139 0.87 -27.89 -17.48
CA VAL A 139 1.65 -26.94 -18.27
C VAL A 139 1.58 -27.37 -19.73
N ASN A 140 1.01 -26.52 -20.59
CA ASN A 140 0.94 -26.83 -22.02
C ASN A 140 2.09 -26.17 -22.76
N THR A 141 2.92 -26.97 -23.40
CA THR A 141 3.96 -26.47 -24.31
C THR A 141 3.46 -26.53 -25.75
N LYS A 142 4.30 -26.14 -26.71
CA LYS A 142 3.99 -26.29 -28.14
C LYS A 142 3.92 -27.77 -28.57
N VAL A 143 4.50 -28.68 -27.78
CA VAL A 143 4.70 -30.09 -28.16
C VAL A 143 3.77 -31.02 -27.40
N ARG A 144 3.56 -30.79 -26.09
CA ARG A 144 2.83 -31.71 -25.21
C ARG A 144 2.21 -31.01 -24.01
N SER A 145 1.40 -31.76 -23.26
CA SER A 145 0.96 -31.39 -21.92
C SER A 145 1.81 -32.09 -20.86
N TRP A 146 2.22 -31.32 -19.86
CA TRP A 146 2.86 -31.82 -18.64
C TRP A 146 1.90 -31.71 -17.48
N TRP A 147 1.51 -32.83 -16.89
CA TRP A 147 0.65 -32.86 -15.71
C TRP A 147 1.49 -32.78 -14.44
N ILE A 148 1.10 -31.91 -13.50
CA ILE A 148 1.76 -31.76 -12.21
C ILE A 148 0.73 -32.00 -11.11
N GLU A 149 0.99 -32.98 -10.27
CA GLU A 149 0.12 -33.36 -9.16
C GLU A 149 0.91 -33.36 -7.86
N LEU A 150 0.42 -32.65 -6.84
CA LEU A 150 1.03 -32.67 -5.50
C LEU A 150 0.19 -33.53 -4.55
N ARG A 151 0.87 -34.44 -3.86
CA ARG A 151 0.32 -35.29 -2.80
C ARG A 151 1.07 -35.03 -1.49
N PRO A 152 0.41 -34.46 -0.47
CA PRO A 152 1.04 -34.31 0.82
C PRO A 152 1.17 -35.67 1.53
N ILE A 153 2.22 -35.83 2.32
CA ILE A 153 2.56 -36.99 3.13
C ILE A 153 2.70 -36.49 4.57
N GLY A 154 1.98 -37.11 5.52
CA GLY A 154 2.01 -36.72 6.92
C GLY A 154 0.75 -37.14 7.66
N LYS A 155 0.77 -37.01 8.99
CA LYS A 155 -0.41 -37.19 9.84
C LYS A 155 -1.17 -35.86 9.85
N ASP A 156 -2.27 -35.80 9.09
CA ASP A 156 -3.11 -34.60 8.91
C ASP A 156 -2.39 -33.40 8.27
N PRO A 157 -2.00 -33.51 6.99
CA PRO A 157 -1.25 -32.46 6.31
C PRO A 157 -2.09 -31.19 6.09
N ASP A 158 -1.51 -30.03 6.41
CA ASP A 158 -2.14 -28.73 6.16
C ASP A 158 -2.35 -28.48 4.66
N PHE A 159 -3.61 -28.43 4.24
CA PHE A 159 -3.98 -28.25 2.84
C PHE A 159 -3.51 -26.91 2.28
N HIS A 160 -3.51 -25.85 3.11
CA HIS A 160 -3.05 -24.53 2.68
C HIS A 160 -1.57 -24.59 2.29
N THR A 161 -0.72 -25.13 3.14
CA THR A 161 0.71 -25.35 2.86
C THR A 161 0.91 -26.22 1.62
N ALA A 162 0.16 -27.32 1.48
CA ALA A 162 0.21 -28.17 0.29
C ALA A 162 -0.14 -27.37 -1.00
N TYR A 163 -1.16 -26.53 -0.94
CA TYR A 163 -1.53 -25.65 -2.06
C TYR A 163 -0.41 -24.66 -2.40
N LEU A 164 0.23 -24.02 -1.41
CA LEU A 164 1.33 -23.08 -1.64
C LEU A 164 2.50 -23.75 -2.40
N LEU A 165 2.86 -24.96 -1.99
CA LEU A 165 3.92 -25.75 -2.64
C LEU A 165 3.54 -26.18 -4.05
N TRP A 166 2.29 -26.59 -4.26
CA TRP A 166 1.80 -26.97 -5.58
C TRP A 166 1.78 -25.78 -6.54
N ASP A 167 1.31 -24.62 -6.08
CA ASP A 167 1.29 -23.39 -6.87
C ASP A 167 2.72 -22.95 -7.23
N ALA A 168 3.67 -22.99 -6.29
CA ALA A 168 5.07 -22.71 -6.58
C ALA A 168 5.66 -23.68 -7.61
N ALA A 169 5.37 -24.98 -7.48
CA ALA A 169 5.79 -25.98 -8.46
C ALA A 169 5.19 -25.72 -9.85
N MET A 170 3.90 -25.35 -9.94
CA MET A 170 3.26 -24.95 -11.19
C MET A 170 3.96 -23.74 -11.82
N GLN A 171 4.31 -22.73 -11.01
CA GLN A 171 4.98 -21.52 -11.48
C GLN A 171 6.42 -21.78 -11.96
N TRP A 172 7.16 -22.69 -11.31
CA TRP A 172 8.46 -23.13 -11.79
C TRP A 172 8.34 -23.98 -13.05
N CYS A 173 7.46 -24.96 -13.06
CA CYS A 173 7.19 -25.80 -14.23
C CYS A 173 6.77 -24.97 -15.44
N GLY A 174 5.93 -23.95 -15.26
CA GLY A 174 5.52 -23.03 -16.32
C GLY A 174 6.68 -22.24 -16.96
N ARG A 175 7.79 -22.07 -16.25
CA ARG A 175 9.01 -21.40 -16.74
C ARG A 175 10.03 -22.38 -17.30
N ILE A 176 10.14 -23.57 -16.71
CA ILE A 176 11.12 -24.60 -17.09
C ILE A 176 10.64 -25.36 -18.33
N LEU A 177 9.42 -25.89 -18.30
CA LEU A 177 8.96 -26.91 -19.25
C LEU A 177 8.83 -26.39 -20.69
N PRO A 178 8.37 -25.15 -20.96
CA PRO A 178 8.40 -24.63 -22.33
C PRO A 178 9.82 -24.53 -22.91
N LEU A 179 10.81 -24.17 -22.09
CA LEU A 179 12.22 -24.13 -22.50
C LEU A 179 12.79 -25.53 -22.65
N ALA A 180 12.36 -26.46 -21.79
CA ALA A 180 12.79 -27.85 -21.87
C ALA A 180 12.29 -28.52 -23.15
N ASP A 181 11.02 -28.35 -23.53
CA ASP A 181 10.51 -28.92 -24.79
C ASP A 181 11.13 -28.30 -26.05
N ASP A 182 11.58 -27.05 -25.99
CA ASP A 182 12.25 -26.36 -27.10
C ASP A 182 13.72 -26.81 -27.26
N LYS A 183 14.41 -27.08 -26.14
CA LYS A 183 15.86 -27.35 -26.10
C LYS A 183 16.24 -28.81 -25.88
N ALA A 184 15.36 -29.64 -25.30
CA ALA A 184 15.67 -31.02 -24.95
C ALA A 184 15.66 -31.91 -26.19
N VAL A 185 16.68 -32.76 -26.30
CA VAL A 185 16.73 -33.83 -27.29
C VAL A 185 16.22 -35.11 -26.65
N SER A 186 15.35 -35.87 -27.35
CA SER A 186 14.95 -37.24 -27.01
C SER A 186 14.00 -37.45 -25.82
N LEU A 187 13.15 -36.49 -25.47
CA LEU A 187 12.08 -36.72 -24.49
C LEU A 187 11.04 -37.77 -24.99
N PRO A 188 10.38 -38.53 -24.09
CA PRO A 188 9.38 -39.54 -24.45
C PRO A 188 8.25 -38.96 -25.31
N ALA A 189 7.64 -39.74 -26.19
CA ALA A 189 6.51 -39.24 -26.98
C ALA A 189 5.25 -39.07 -26.11
N GLY A 190 4.46 -38.03 -26.38
CA GLY A 190 3.19 -37.78 -25.70
C GLY A 190 3.31 -36.97 -24.41
N ASN A 191 2.25 -37.01 -23.59
CA ASN A 191 2.14 -36.22 -22.37
C ASN A 191 2.92 -36.84 -21.22
N ILE A 192 3.50 -36.01 -20.36
CA ILE A 192 4.35 -36.43 -19.23
C ILE A 192 3.68 -36.07 -17.90
N GLU A 193 3.87 -36.89 -16.86
CA GLU A 193 3.33 -36.65 -15.52
C GLU A 193 4.45 -36.46 -14.47
N ILE A 194 4.35 -35.39 -13.70
CA ILE A 194 5.22 -35.05 -12.56
C ILE A 194 4.40 -35.20 -11.27
N PHE A 195 4.80 -36.14 -10.41
CA PHE A 195 4.21 -36.35 -9.09
C PHE A 195 5.08 -35.74 -8.02
N ILE A 196 4.55 -34.79 -7.25
CA ILE A 196 5.25 -34.16 -6.13
C ILE A 196 4.74 -34.77 -4.84
N LYS A 197 5.60 -35.48 -4.12
CA LYS A 197 5.33 -36.06 -2.80
C LYS A 197 5.92 -35.15 -1.74
N ALA A 198 5.09 -34.43 -0.98
CA ALA A 198 5.58 -33.45 -0.02
C ALA A 198 5.43 -33.92 1.43
N ASN A 199 6.53 -34.13 2.15
CA ASN A 199 6.49 -34.42 3.58
C ASN A 199 6.28 -33.12 4.37
N LEU A 200 5.08 -32.95 4.95
CA LEU A 200 4.67 -31.72 5.60
C LEU A 200 4.69 -31.87 7.13
N PRO A 201 5.70 -31.31 7.83
CA PRO A 201 5.65 -31.21 9.28
C PRO A 201 4.56 -30.21 9.73
N ALA A 202 4.11 -30.33 10.98
CA ALA A 202 3.20 -29.35 11.57
C ALA A 202 3.87 -27.95 11.62
N MET A 203 3.08 -26.89 11.50
CA MET A 203 3.61 -25.51 11.45
C MET A 203 4.46 -25.12 12.69
N SER A 204 4.15 -25.69 13.85
CA SER A 204 4.92 -25.51 15.10
C SER A 204 6.31 -26.14 15.05
N ASP A 205 6.50 -27.15 14.20
CA ASP A 205 7.67 -28.04 14.23
C ASP A 205 8.67 -27.76 13.10
N ILE A 206 8.34 -26.83 12.21
CA ILE A 206 9.21 -26.52 11.06
C ILE A 206 10.57 -25.99 11.54
N LEU A 207 10.59 -25.11 12.55
CA LEU A 207 11.85 -24.57 13.11
C LEU A 207 12.61 -25.59 13.98
N SER A 208 11.95 -26.66 14.44
CA SER A 208 12.61 -27.75 15.17
C SER A 208 13.03 -28.92 14.26
N THR A 209 12.54 -28.96 13.02
CA THR A 209 12.96 -29.94 12.00
C THR A 209 14.48 -29.83 11.78
N PRO A 210 15.26 -30.93 11.77
CA PRO A 210 16.71 -30.85 11.55
C PRO A 210 17.08 -30.19 10.22
N ALA A 211 18.13 -29.37 10.23
CA ALA A 211 18.71 -28.86 9.00
C ALA A 211 19.34 -30.03 8.22
N SER A 212 19.13 -30.04 6.90
CA SER A 212 19.70 -31.01 5.97
C SER A 212 20.03 -30.31 4.66
N ASP A 213 21.01 -30.82 3.92
CA ASP A 213 21.27 -30.41 2.53
C ASP A 213 20.49 -31.23 1.52
N ASP A 214 20.00 -32.41 1.91
CA ASP A 214 19.14 -33.28 1.10
C ASP A 214 17.67 -32.88 1.26
N LEU A 215 17.22 -31.91 0.45
CA LEU A 215 15.87 -31.37 0.51
C LEU A 215 14.90 -32.07 -0.45
N VAL A 216 15.41 -32.62 -1.56
CA VAL A 216 14.61 -33.19 -2.64
C VAL A 216 15.24 -34.47 -3.18
N ALA A 217 14.40 -35.43 -3.55
CA ALA A 217 14.80 -36.63 -4.27
C ALA A 217 13.99 -36.79 -5.56
N VAL A 218 14.61 -37.33 -6.62
CA VAL A 218 13.98 -37.49 -7.93
C VAL A 218 14.07 -38.95 -8.37
N ASP A 219 12.94 -39.49 -8.82
CA ASP A 219 12.82 -40.80 -9.45
C ASP A 219 12.08 -40.64 -10.78
N ALA A 220 12.67 -41.09 -11.89
CA ALA A 220 12.11 -40.91 -13.23
C ALA A 220 11.95 -42.24 -13.95
N ASN A 221 10.84 -42.39 -14.67
CA ASN A 221 10.52 -43.58 -15.44
C ASN A 221 10.18 -43.19 -16.88
N ALA A 222 11.15 -43.37 -17.79
CA ALA A 222 11.00 -43.03 -19.20
C ALA A 222 9.92 -43.89 -19.90
N GLU A 223 9.76 -45.16 -19.54
CA GLU A 223 8.76 -46.06 -20.14
C GLU A 223 7.34 -45.61 -19.84
N LYS A 224 7.09 -45.17 -18.60
CA LYS A 224 5.79 -44.66 -18.15
C LYS A 224 5.61 -43.17 -18.38
N SER A 225 6.61 -42.50 -18.97
CA SER A 225 6.62 -41.05 -19.22
C SER A 225 6.25 -40.24 -17.97
N ASN A 226 6.84 -40.59 -16.82
CA ASN A 226 6.56 -39.89 -15.57
C ASN A 226 7.78 -39.78 -14.65
N MET A 227 7.72 -38.82 -13.72
CA MET A 227 8.72 -38.64 -12.69
C MET A 227 8.06 -38.29 -11.36
N THR A 228 8.70 -38.68 -10.26
CA THR A 228 8.31 -38.36 -8.89
C THR A 228 9.40 -37.51 -8.25
N ILE A 229 9.03 -36.33 -7.75
CA ILE A 229 9.88 -35.50 -6.89
C ILE A 229 9.38 -35.63 -5.46
N THR A 230 10.24 -36.06 -4.54
CA THR A 230 9.93 -36.11 -3.10
C THR A 230 10.54 -34.89 -2.41
N LEU A 231 9.72 -34.10 -1.72
CA LEU A 231 10.15 -33.00 -0.86
C LEU A 231 10.27 -33.53 0.56
N ASN A 232 11.48 -33.54 1.11
CA ASN A 232 11.74 -33.98 2.47
C ASN A 232 11.23 -32.96 3.49
N ALA A 233 11.04 -33.32 4.77
CA ALA A 233 10.59 -32.37 5.80
C ALA A 233 11.53 -31.15 5.93
N ALA A 234 12.83 -31.36 5.72
CA ALA A 234 13.84 -30.29 5.70
C ALA A 234 13.61 -29.26 4.57
N PHE A 235 12.92 -29.63 3.48
CA PHE A 235 12.53 -28.69 2.43
C PHE A 235 11.66 -27.56 2.98
N VAL A 236 10.68 -27.91 3.82
CA VAL A 236 9.75 -26.96 4.43
C VAL A 236 10.48 -26.03 5.40
N ARG A 237 11.48 -26.54 6.15
CA ARG A 237 12.40 -25.71 6.94
C ARG A 237 13.17 -24.74 6.05
N GLY A 238 13.66 -25.18 4.90
CA GLY A 238 14.37 -24.33 3.93
C GLY A 238 13.56 -23.15 3.40
N LEU A 239 12.21 -23.20 3.46
CA LEU A 239 11.33 -22.08 3.12
C LEU A 239 11.27 -20.99 4.22
N ALA A 240 11.74 -21.33 5.43
CA ALA A 240 11.91 -20.43 6.56
C ALA A 240 13.36 -19.89 6.67
N GLU A 241 14.16 -20.04 5.63
CA GLU A 241 15.51 -19.45 5.52
C GLU A 241 15.46 -18.17 4.66
N PRO A 242 16.38 -17.20 4.88
CA PRO A 242 16.43 -15.97 4.07
C PRO A 242 16.93 -16.21 2.64
N THR A 243 17.60 -17.32 2.36
CA THR A 243 18.07 -17.70 1.02
C THR A 243 17.10 -18.68 0.36
N ASN A 244 16.93 -18.61 -0.96
CA ASN A 244 16.09 -19.55 -1.71
C ASN A 244 16.80 -20.90 -1.95
N ARG A 245 17.21 -21.59 -0.89
CA ARG A 245 17.86 -22.89 -1.01
C ARG A 245 16.88 -23.98 -1.44
N ALA A 246 15.70 -24.00 -0.81
CA ALA A 246 14.67 -25.00 -1.06
C ALA A 246 14.17 -25.01 -2.51
N GLU A 247 13.67 -23.88 -3.03
CA GLU A 247 13.11 -23.88 -4.37
C GLU A 247 14.19 -23.98 -5.46
N LYS A 248 15.42 -23.54 -5.21
CA LYS A 248 16.56 -23.83 -6.11
C LYS A 248 16.78 -25.32 -6.29
N GLN A 249 16.72 -26.10 -5.19
CA GLN A 249 16.82 -27.55 -5.28
C GLN A 249 15.60 -28.16 -5.98
N LEU A 250 14.38 -27.64 -5.76
CA LEU A 250 13.20 -28.07 -6.52
C LEU A 250 13.37 -27.84 -8.03
N VAL A 251 13.83 -26.66 -8.44
CA VAL A 251 14.09 -26.36 -9.86
C VAL A 251 15.17 -27.28 -10.42
N GLY A 252 16.25 -27.52 -9.66
CA GLY A 252 17.28 -28.51 -10.00
C GLY A 252 16.69 -29.91 -10.20
N ALA A 253 15.88 -30.38 -9.25
CA ALA A 253 15.19 -31.67 -9.32
C ALA A 253 14.26 -31.82 -10.53
N ILE A 254 13.57 -30.75 -10.93
CA ILE A 254 12.75 -30.76 -12.16
C ILE A 254 13.66 -30.95 -13.38
N ILE A 255 14.76 -30.21 -13.47
CA ILE A 255 15.73 -30.32 -14.58
C ILE A 255 16.39 -31.70 -14.62
N ASP A 256 16.80 -32.23 -13.46
CA ASP A 256 17.42 -33.54 -13.34
C ASP A 256 16.45 -34.67 -13.71
N GLY A 257 15.18 -34.55 -13.31
CA GLY A 257 14.13 -35.50 -13.72
C GLY A 257 13.86 -35.48 -15.21
N ILE A 258 13.87 -34.31 -15.85
CA ILE A 258 13.79 -34.19 -17.31
C ILE A 258 14.98 -34.89 -17.97
N ASN A 259 16.19 -34.73 -17.43
CA ASN A 259 17.36 -35.42 -17.94
C ASN A 259 17.27 -36.94 -17.80
N ALA A 260 16.76 -37.42 -16.66
CA ALA A 260 16.56 -38.83 -16.38
C ALA A 260 15.44 -39.47 -17.21
N LEU A 261 14.51 -38.69 -17.77
CA LEU A 261 13.51 -39.13 -18.75
C LEU A 261 14.08 -39.32 -20.17
N ASN A 262 15.39 -39.51 -20.32
CA ASN A 262 16.13 -39.49 -21.59
C ASN A 262 16.14 -38.12 -22.30
N GLY A 263 15.74 -37.05 -21.63
CA GLY A 263 16.02 -35.70 -22.11
C GLY A 263 17.51 -35.43 -22.03
N SER A 264 18.13 -34.91 -23.09
CA SER A 264 19.40 -34.19 -22.92
C SER A 264 19.08 -32.71 -22.94
N LEU A 265 19.12 -32.05 -21.78
CA LEU A 265 19.08 -30.59 -21.68
C LEU A 265 20.51 -30.04 -21.72
N PRO A 266 20.97 -29.47 -22.85
CA PRO A 266 22.28 -28.86 -22.92
C PRO A 266 22.33 -27.66 -21.96
N ARG A 267 23.45 -27.48 -21.27
CA ARG A 267 23.70 -26.30 -20.40
C ARG A 267 22.69 -26.18 -19.23
N ALA A 268 22.26 -27.31 -18.65
CA ALA A 268 21.35 -27.36 -17.50
C ALA A 268 21.69 -26.39 -16.35
N ARG A 269 23.00 -26.23 -16.01
CA ARG A 269 23.45 -25.27 -14.99
C ARG A 269 23.20 -23.81 -15.38
N GLU A 270 23.30 -23.47 -16.66
CA GLU A 270 23.01 -22.13 -17.15
C GLU A 270 21.51 -21.88 -17.18
N LEU A 271 20.70 -22.87 -17.58
CA LEU A 271 19.25 -22.79 -17.51
C LEU A 271 18.76 -22.56 -16.07
N LEU A 272 19.36 -23.26 -15.09
CA LEU A 272 19.07 -23.04 -13.67
C LEU A 272 19.36 -21.59 -13.25
N ARG A 273 20.50 -21.01 -13.68
CA ARG A 273 20.86 -19.61 -13.39
C ARG A 273 19.98 -18.61 -14.14
N GLU A 274 19.47 -18.97 -15.32
CA GLU A 274 18.53 -18.13 -16.08
C GLU A 274 17.15 -18.08 -15.39
N ILE A 275 16.67 -19.22 -14.89
CA ILE A 275 15.34 -19.36 -14.27
C ILE A 275 15.33 -18.87 -12.83
N VAL A 276 16.39 -19.15 -12.06
CA VAL A 276 16.55 -18.71 -10.68
C VAL A 276 17.80 -17.80 -10.58
N PRO A 277 17.67 -16.51 -10.92
CA PRO A 277 18.81 -15.61 -11.09
C PRO A 277 19.57 -15.29 -9.80
N ASN A 278 18.93 -15.43 -8.64
CA ASN A 278 19.53 -15.10 -7.35
C ASN A 278 18.85 -15.85 -6.17
N ASP A 279 19.33 -15.65 -4.95
CA ASP A 279 18.77 -16.26 -3.72
C ASP A 279 17.42 -15.67 -3.27
N ARG A 280 16.89 -14.64 -3.94
CA ARG A 280 15.61 -14.01 -3.61
C ARG A 280 14.47 -14.47 -4.53
N ALA A 281 14.79 -15.00 -5.72
CA ALA A 281 13.80 -15.43 -6.70
C ALA A 281 13.10 -16.72 -6.25
N ARG A 282 11.95 -16.59 -5.55
CA ARG A 282 11.18 -17.70 -4.96
C ARG A 282 9.70 -17.37 -4.81
N PHE A 283 8.84 -18.37 -4.64
CA PHE A 283 7.39 -18.17 -4.55
C PHE A 283 6.81 -18.34 -3.14
N VAL A 284 7.40 -19.20 -2.30
CA VAL A 284 6.90 -19.54 -0.96
C VAL A 284 7.82 -19.00 0.12
N HIS A 285 7.20 -18.45 1.18
CA HIS A 285 7.91 -17.80 2.27
C HIS A 285 7.28 -18.17 3.61
N PHE A 286 8.06 -18.76 4.51
CA PHE A 286 7.65 -19.01 5.88
C PHE A 286 8.38 -18.03 6.81
N PHE A 287 7.66 -16.99 7.23
CA PHE A 287 8.22 -15.93 8.06
C PHE A 287 8.06 -16.24 9.54
N ILE A 288 8.97 -15.70 10.35
CA ILE A 288 8.80 -15.64 11.80
C ILE A 288 7.70 -14.61 12.09
N ALA A 289 6.84 -14.91 13.07
CA ALA A 289 5.82 -13.95 13.49
C ALA A 289 6.49 -12.80 14.23
N GLN A 290 6.29 -11.56 13.77
CA GLN A 290 6.96 -10.37 14.32
C GLN A 290 5.97 -9.34 14.86
N THR A 291 4.74 -9.34 14.35
CA THR A 291 3.70 -8.38 14.70
C THR A 291 2.53 -9.07 15.39
N VAL A 292 1.69 -8.29 16.07
CA VAL A 292 0.40 -8.78 16.57
C VAL A 292 -0.45 -9.36 15.44
N GLY A 293 -0.43 -8.75 14.26
CA GLY A 293 -1.13 -9.26 13.08
C GLY A 293 -0.67 -10.67 12.67
N ASP A 294 0.63 -10.96 12.78
CA ASP A 294 1.17 -12.31 12.52
C ASP A 294 0.75 -13.30 13.58
N ASN A 295 0.80 -12.87 14.83
CA ASN A 295 0.35 -13.64 15.98
C ASN A 295 -1.16 -13.84 16.00
N LEU A 296 -1.93 -13.27 15.07
CA LEU A 296 -3.35 -13.53 14.87
C LEU A 296 -3.62 -14.22 13.52
N GLY A 297 -2.56 -14.67 12.83
CA GLY A 297 -2.62 -15.26 11.47
C GLY A 297 -3.56 -16.45 11.32
N ASP A 298 -3.78 -17.20 12.39
CA ASP A 298 -4.68 -18.36 12.45
C ASP A 298 -6.14 -17.99 12.74
N LEU A 299 -6.41 -16.76 13.19
CA LEU A 299 -7.79 -16.27 13.33
C LEU A 299 -8.33 -15.79 11.98
N PRO A 300 -9.66 -15.89 11.75
CA PRO A 300 -10.27 -15.48 10.49
C PRO A 300 -9.92 -14.05 10.07
N LEU A 301 -9.28 -13.93 8.91
CA LEU A 301 -9.03 -12.67 8.22
C LEU A 301 -10.34 -12.14 7.61
N GLY A 302 -11.22 -11.53 8.40
CA GLY A 302 -12.40 -10.81 7.93
C GLY A 302 -13.12 -11.43 6.70
N PHE A 303 -12.95 -10.83 5.52
CA PHE A 303 -13.54 -11.27 4.24
C PHE A 303 -12.61 -12.12 3.34
N GLY A 304 -11.42 -12.48 3.79
CA GLY A 304 -10.36 -13.19 3.06
C GLY A 304 -9.61 -12.33 2.04
N LEU A 305 -10.28 -11.45 1.30
CA LEU A 305 -9.66 -10.43 0.45
C LEU A 305 -10.23 -9.04 0.75
N PRO A 306 -9.42 -7.98 0.63
CA PRO A 306 -9.90 -6.62 0.86
C PRO A 306 -10.91 -6.19 -0.21
N TRP A 307 -11.98 -5.54 0.23
CA TRP A 307 -12.94 -4.83 -0.60
C TRP A 307 -12.36 -3.47 -0.96
N LEU A 308 -11.60 -3.41 -2.05
CA LEU A 308 -10.98 -2.16 -2.51
C LEU A 308 -11.94 -1.32 -3.34
N ALA A 309 -11.92 -0.02 -3.08
CA ALA A 309 -12.62 0.98 -3.86
C ALA A 309 -12.07 1.08 -5.27
N THR A 310 -12.97 1.29 -6.22
CA THR A 310 -12.62 1.56 -7.62
C THR A 310 -12.97 3.01 -7.97
N GLU A 311 -12.39 3.54 -9.04
CA GLU A 311 -12.81 4.86 -9.58
C GLU A 311 -14.30 4.88 -9.90
N GLN A 312 -14.83 3.73 -10.30
CA GLN A 312 -16.21 3.52 -10.65
C GLN A 312 -17.17 3.71 -9.47
N ASP A 313 -16.74 3.43 -8.23
CA ASP A 313 -17.52 3.76 -7.04
C ASP A 313 -17.58 5.29 -6.82
N SER A 314 -16.54 6.03 -7.23
CA SER A 314 -16.48 7.49 -7.11
C SER A 314 -17.31 8.18 -8.19
N TYR A 315 -17.27 7.71 -9.45
CA TYR A 315 -18.12 8.25 -10.51
C TYR A 315 -19.61 8.06 -10.21
N ASN A 316 -19.98 6.90 -9.65
CA ASN A 316 -21.35 6.67 -9.20
C ASN A 316 -21.77 7.63 -8.07
N ALA A 317 -20.84 8.03 -7.19
CA ALA A 317 -21.12 9.00 -6.14
C ALA A 317 -21.25 10.43 -6.67
N ALA A 318 -20.45 10.80 -7.69
CA ALA A 318 -20.48 12.11 -8.35
C ALA A 318 -21.70 12.32 -9.27
N LEU A 319 -22.38 11.24 -9.67
CA LEU A 319 -23.55 11.30 -10.54
C LEU A 319 -24.63 12.25 -9.99
N GLY A 320 -25.10 13.17 -10.84
CA GLY A 320 -26.17 14.12 -10.54
C GLY A 320 -25.77 15.26 -9.59
N VAL A 321 -24.52 15.37 -9.12
CA VAL A 321 -24.12 16.45 -8.20
C VAL A 321 -24.29 17.83 -8.85
N GLY A 322 -23.83 18.01 -10.09
CA GLY A 322 -24.02 19.24 -10.85
C GLY A 322 -25.49 19.59 -11.05
N ALA A 323 -26.35 18.60 -11.31
CA ALA A 323 -27.79 18.81 -11.46
C ALA A 323 -28.46 19.26 -10.15
N GLU A 324 -28.07 18.69 -9.00
CA GLU A 324 -28.53 19.14 -7.67
C GLU A 324 -28.05 20.56 -7.32
N LEU A 325 -26.99 21.03 -7.97
CA LEU A 325 -26.48 22.40 -7.87
C LEU A 325 -27.00 23.32 -8.98
N GLU A 326 -28.06 22.92 -9.69
CA GLU A 326 -28.73 23.69 -10.76
C GLU A 326 -27.87 23.90 -12.02
N PHE A 327 -26.83 23.09 -12.22
CA PHE A 327 -26.01 23.05 -13.43
C PHE A 327 -26.44 21.93 -14.39
N ALA A 328 -27.63 22.07 -14.97
CA ALA A 328 -28.13 21.12 -15.98
C ALA A 328 -27.40 21.28 -17.33
N GLY A 329 -26.88 20.20 -17.90
CA GLY A 329 -26.14 20.22 -19.17
C GLY A 329 -24.63 20.39 -18.99
N ARG A 330 -23.93 20.85 -20.05
CA ARG A 330 -22.48 21.07 -20.02
C ARG A 330 -22.19 22.49 -19.53
N HIS A 331 -21.42 22.61 -18.45
CA HIS A 331 -20.96 23.89 -17.91
C HIS A 331 -19.46 23.89 -17.66
N THR A 332 -18.87 25.08 -17.68
CA THR A 332 -17.48 25.32 -17.28
C THR A 332 -17.46 26.57 -16.40
N LEU A 333 -17.09 26.39 -15.14
CA LEU A 333 -16.86 27.49 -14.20
C LEU A 333 -15.41 27.92 -14.30
N ILE A 334 -15.15 29.23 -14.35
CA ILE A 334 -13.81 29.81 -14.42
C ILE A 334 -13.72 30.89 -13.34
N GLY A 335 -12.70 30.80 -12.49
CA GLY A 335 -12.46 31.75 -11.41
C GLY A 335 -12.36 31.05 -10.05
N LYS A 336 -11.46 31.55 -9.20
CA LYS A 336 -11.12 30.94 -7.91
C LYS A 336 -12.34 30.84 -6.98
N ALA A 337 -13.04 31.96 -6.78
CA ALA A 337 -14.22 32.01 -5.91
C ALA A 337 -15.36 31.09 -6.39
N GLN A 338 -15.74 31.17 -7.66
CA GLN A 338 -16.85 30.35 -8.21
C GLN A 338 -16.53 28.85 -8.18
N SER A 339 -15.29 28.48 -8.53
CA SER A 339 -14.85 27.07 -8.51
C SER A 339 -14.84 26.52 -7.09
N GLN A 340 -14.32 27.27 -6.12
CA GLN A 340 -14.29 26.84 -4.72
C GLN A 340 -15.70 26.79 -4.12
N GLU A 341 -16.57 27.74 -4.43
CA GLU A 341 -17.97 27.71 -3.98
C GLU A 341 -18.69 26.46 -4.48
N PHE A 342 -18.53 26.12 -5.77
CA PHE A 342 -19.08 24.89 -6.32
C PHE A 342 -18.53 23.64 -5.61
N LEU A 343 -17.20 23.56 -5.42
CA LEU A 343 -16.56 22.41 -4.78
C LEU A 343 -16.99 22.25 -3.31
N HIS A 344 -17.17 23.35 -2.57
CA HIS A 344 -17.69 23.31 -1.20
C HIS A 344 -19.13 22.77 -1.17
N LYS A 345 -20.00 23.27 -2.06
CA LYS A 345 -21.38 22.76 -2.17
C LYS A 345 -21.43 21.30 -2.62
N ALA A 346 -20.51 20.86 -3.47
CA ALA A 346 -20.38 19.46 -3.88
C ALA A 346 -19.95 18.57 -2.70
N VAL A 347 -19.02 19.04 -1.87
CA VAL A 347 -18.65 18.38 -0.59
C VAL A 347 -19.89 18.22 0.30
N ASP A 348 -20.69 19.27 0.49
CA ASP A 348 -21.92 19.23 1.30
C ASP A 348 -22.94 18.21 0.78
N ILE A 349 -23.15 18.14 -0.54
CA ILE A 349 -24.05 17.16 -1.16
C ILE A 349 -23.58 15.74 -0.90
N LEU A 350 -22.31 15.45 -1.20
CA LEU A 350 -21.73 14.11 -1.05
C LEU A 350 -21.76 13.66 0.42
N TRP A 351 -21.51 14.60 1.32
CA TRP A 351 -21.61 14.40 2.76
C TRP A 351 -23.03 14.02 3.18
N ARG A 352 -24.03 14.84 2.81
CA ARG A 352 -25.45 14.57 3.15
C ARG A 352 -25.93 13.25 2.57
N ARG A 353 -25.53 12.92 1.33
CA ARG A 353 -25.81 11.62 0.69
C ARG A 353 -25.22 10.46 1.50
N ALA A 354 -23.99 10.59 2.00
CA ALA A 354 -23.34 9.59 2.86
C ALA A 354 -24.10 9.43 4.19
N CYS A 355 -24.36 10.52 4.94
CA CYS A 355 -25.09 10.48 6.20
C CYS A 355 -26.51 9.90 6.05
N TYR A 356 -27.23 10.30 4.99
CA TYR A 356 -28.54 9.74 4.68
C TYR A 356 -28.51 8.23 4.46
N ARG A 357 -27.46 7.69 3.84
CA ARG A 357 -27.31 6.24 3.69
C ARG A 357 -26.88 5.56 4.98
N LEU A 358 -25.97 6.15 5.75
CA LEU A 358 -25.51 5.61 7.03
C LEU A 358 -26.66 5.37 8.00
N ARG A 359 -27.63 6.28 8.06
CA ARG A 359 -28.84 6.16 8.91
C ARG A 359 -29.73 4.95 8.60
N LYS A 360 -29.46 4.20 7.52
CA LYS A 360 -30.20 3.00 7.13
C LYS A 360 -29.55 1.70 7.64
N TYR A 361 -28.31 1.77 8.10
CA TYR A 361 -27.53 0.59 8.47
C TYR A 361 -27.33 0.48 9.97
N ASP A 362 -27.28 -0.75 10.46
CA ASP A 362 -26.96 -1.03 11.85
C ASP A 362 -25.53 -0.59 12.18
N ARG A 363 -25.36 0.14 13.28
CA ARG A 363 -24.07 0.69 13.71
C ARG A 363 -23.03 -0.41 13.92
N ALA A 364 -23.36 -1.45 14.67
CA ALA A 364 -22.43 -2.54 14.95
C ALA A 364 -22.03 -3.30 13.66
N SER A 365 -23.01 -3.58 12.79
CA SER A 365 -22.80 -4.25 11.50
C SER A 365 -21.86 -3.46 10.59
N LEU A 366 -22.06 -2.15 10.45
CA LEU A 366 -21.17 -1.29 9.67
C LEU A 366 -19.75 -1.26 10.25
N ILE A 367 -19.61 -1.00 11.57
CA ILE A 367 -18.28 -0.91 12.19
C ILE A 367 -17.52 -2.23 12.07
N LYS A 368 -18.18 -3.38 12.29
CA LYS A 368 -17.57 -4.70 12.07
C LYS A 368 -17.13 -4.87 10.61
N ALA A 369 -17.96 -4.50 9.63
CA ALA A 369 -17.59 -4.60 8.22
C ALA A 369 -16.37 -3.72 7.86
N VAL A 370 -16.33 -2.49 8.35
CA VAL A 370 -15.20 -1.56 8.15
C VAL A 370 -13.91 -2.12 8.74
N LEU A 371 -13.96 -2.54 10.01
CA LEU A 371 -12.79 -3.06 10.72
C LEU A 371 -12.28 -4.38 10.10
N ARG A 372 -13.17 -5.28 9.67
CA ARG A 372 -12.79 -6.49 8.91
C ARG A 372 -12.06 -6.15 7.61
N ASN A 373 -12.49 -5.10 6.92
CA ASN A 373 -11.82 -4.69 5.70
C ASN A 373 -10.45 -4.04 5.98
N LEU A 374 -10.31 -3.27 7.06
CA LEU A 374 -9.02 -2.71 7.48
C LEU A 374 -8.00 -3.80 7.82
N GLU A 375 -8.40 -4.85 8.55
CA GLU A 375 -7.59 -6.05 8.80
C GLU A 375 -7.18 -6.73 7.49
N SER A 376 -8.12 -6.88 6.56
CA SER A 376 -7.87 -7.50 5.25
C SER A 376 -6.91 -6.66 4.38
N ILE A 377 -7.00 -5.32 4.45
CA ILE A 377 -6.10 -4.41 3.73
C ILE A 377 -4.69 -4.49 4.33
N SER A 378 -4.56 -4.48 5.65
CA SER A 378 -3.27 -4.56 6.33
C SER A 378 -2.56 -5.88 6.04
N ALA A 379 -3.29 -7.00 6.07
CA ALA A 379 -2.74 -8.30 5.70
C ALA A 379 -2.30 -8.36 4.24
N ASP A 380 -3.09 -7.81 3.31
CA ASP A 380 -2.73 -7.70 1.89
C ASP A 380 -1.47 -6.81 1.70
N ASP A 381 -1.36 -5.70 2.42
CA ASP A 381 -0.18 -4.81 2.37
C ASP A 381 1.09 -5.51 2.84
N ALA A 382 1.02 -6.18 4.01
CA ALA A 382 2.14 -6.91 4.59
C ALA A 382 2.66 -8.02 3.65
N VAL A 383 1.78 -8.73 2.94
CA VAL A 383 2.20 -9.74 1.96
C VAL A 383 3.03 -9.11 0.84
N TRP A 384 2.60 -7.97 0.29
CA TRP A 384 3.33 -7.30 -0.80
C TRP A 384 4.67 -6.73 -0.34
N GLU A 385 4.74 -6.15 0.86
CA GLU A 385 5.98 -5.61 1.41
C GLU A 385 7.00 -6.73 1.69
N ARG A 386 6.57 -7.81 2.35
CA ARG A 386 7.45 -8.92 2.73
C ARG A 386 7.96 -9.72 1.54
N THR A 387 7.21 -9.72 0.44
CA THR A 387 7.58 -10.43 -0.79
C THR A 387 8.21 -9.53 -1.86
N ALA A 388 8.47 -8.25 -1.55
CA ALA A 388 9.05 -7.29 -2.49
C ALA A 388 10.39 -7.76 -3.11
N ALA A 389 11.26 -8.35 -2.29
CA ALA A 389 12.54 -8.91 -2.75
C ALA A 389 12.35 -10.04 -3.78
N ALA A 390 11.35 -10.90 -3.57
CA ALA A 390 11.03 -12.00 -4.47
C ALA A 390 10.33 -11.52 -5.74
N LEU A 391 9.35 -10.61 -5.63
CA LEU A 391 8.66 -9.98 -6.75
C LEU A 391 9.64 -9.32 -7.74
N THR A 392 10.61 -8.57 -7.23
CA THR A 392 11.64 -7.90 -8.06
C THR A 392 12.67 -8.85 -8.68
N SER A 393 12.77 -10.08 -8.17
CA SER A 393 13.77 -11.07 -8.59
C SER A 393 13.23 -12.15 -9.52
N VAL A 394 11.96 -12.53 -9.39
CA VAL A 394 11.31 -13.56 -10.21
C VAL A 394 10.96 -13.03 -11.59
N TYR A 395 10.41 -11.82 -11.68
CA TYR A 395 9.88 -11.27 -12.92
C TYR A 395 10.94 -10.44 -13.66
N LYS A 396 11.04 -10.65 -14.98
CA LYS A 396 12.03 -9.94 -15.80
C LYS A 396 11.69 -8.46 -15.98
N ASN A 397 10.40 -8.14 -16.12
CA ASN A 397 9.93 -6.76 -16.29
C ASN A 397 9.66 -6.10 -14.92
N GLN A 398 10.67 -5.42 -14.38
CA GLN A 398 10.56 -4.73 -13.09
C GLN A 398 9.60 -3.53 -13.14
N GLU A 399 9.44 -2.87 -14.29
CA GLU A 399 8.50 -1.74 -14.43
C GLU A 399 7.06 -2.21 -14.28
N ASP A 400 6.69 -3.34 -14.88
CA ASP A 400 5.36 -3.96 -14.73
C ASP A 400 5.09 -4.34 -13.27
N VAL A 401 6.07 -4.93 -12.58
CA VAL A 401 5.95 -5.27 -11.15
C VAL A 401 5.73 -4.03 -10.29
N LEU A 402 6.55 -2.99 -10.50
CA LEU A 402 6.45 -1.75 -9.72
C LEU A 402 5.15 -1.01 -10.01
N ALA A 403 4.68 -0.99 -11.27
CA ALA A 403 3.41 -0.39 -11.65
C ALA A 403 2.24 -1.12 -10.99
N ALA A 404 2.19 -2.46 -11.06
CA ALA A 404 1.14 -3.25 -10.42
C ALA A 404 1.14 -3.08 -8.90
N ALA A 405 2.31 -3.11 -8.27
CA ALA A 405 2.46 -2.93 -6.82
C ALA A 405 1.99 -1.53 -6.38
N ARG A 406 2.34 -0.50 -7.16
CA ARG A 406 1.91 0.89 -6.93
C ARG A 406 0.40 1.03 -7.04
N ASP A 407 -0.20 0.53 -8.13
CA ASP A 407 -1.63 0.65 -8.36
C ASP A 407 -2.44 -0.07 -7.26
N ARG A 408 -1.95 -1.23 -6.81
CA ARG A 408 -2.50 -1.96 -5.66
C ARG A 408 -2.37 -1.16 -4.37
N SER A 409 -1.19 -0.59 -4.10
CA SER A 409 -0.94 0.25 -2.93
C SER A 409 -1.85 1.49 -2.91
N ALA A 410 -2.01 2.17 -4.05
CA ALA A 410 -2.89 3.32 -4.18
C ALA A 410 -4.36 2.97 -3.89
N ALA A 411 -4.85 1.82 -4.37
CA ALA A 411 -6.20 1.34 -4.08
C ALA A 411 -6.37 1.00 -2.58
N ARG A 412 -5.38 0.35 -1.95
CA ARG A 412 -5.36 0.08 -0.50
C ARG A 412 -5.41 1.36 0.31
N GLN A 413 -4.52 2.32 0.04
CA GLN A 413 -4.42 3.57 0.79
C GLN A 413 -5.71 4.39 0.71
N ARG A 414 -6.27 4.54 -0.49
CA ARG A 414 -7.55 5.24 -0.73
C ARG A 414 -8.70 4.60 0.04
N THR A 415 -8.80 3.27 -0.05
CA THR A 415 -9.85 2.51 0.63
C THR A 415 -9.66 2.57 2.14
N ALA A 416 -8.45 2.41 2.66
CA ALA A 416 -8.15 2.45 4.09
C ALA A 416 -8.41 3.84 4.69
N LEU A 417 -8.04 4.92 4.01
CA LEU A 417 -8.43 6.27 4.42
C LEU A 417 -9.94 6.39 4.51
N SER A 418 -10.65 6.10 3.41
CA SER A 418 -12.11 6.23 3.35
C SER A 418 -12.83 5.31 4.36
N SER A 419 -12.26 4.14 4.65
CA SER A 419 -12.75 3.20 5.67
C SER A 419 -12.69 3.79 7.06
N ARG A 420 -11.57 4.43 7.42
CA ARG A 420 -11.42 5.05 8.74
C ARG A 420 -12.44 6.18 8.90
N ILE A 421 -12.60 7.03 7.89
CA ILE A 421 -13.67 8.05 7.87
C ILE A 421 -15.05 7.40 7.99
N LEU A 422 -15.29 6.31 7.26
CA LEU A 422 -16.59 5.63 7.26
C LEU A 422 -16.95 5.09 8.65
N ALA A 423 -15.99 4.53 9.37
CA ALA A 423 -16.19 4.11 10.76
C ALA A 423 -16.43 5.32 11.68
N GLU A 424 -15.63 6.38 11.55
CA GLU A 424 -15.77 7.60 12.34
C GLU A 424 -17.17 8.26 12.14
N MET A 425 -17.64 8.36 10.89
CA MET A 425 -18.99 8.81 10.55
C MET A 425 -20.06 7.82 11.03
N GLY A 426 -19.84 6.52 10.81
CA GLY A 426 -20.78 5.45 11.12
C GLY A 426 -21.08 5.32 12.61
N VAL A 427 -20.08 5.52 13.46
CA VAL A 427 -20.27 5.57 14.93
C VAL A 427 -21.28 6.64 15.31
N CYS A 428 -21.32 7.79 14.61
CA CYS A 428 -22.23 8.89 14.91
C CYS A 428 -23.58 8.76 14.19
N GLU A 429 -23.59 8.39 12.90
CA GLU A 429 -24.77 8.51 12.03
C GLU A 429 -25.62 7.24 11.93
N CYS A 430 -25.05 6.05 12.14
CA CYS A 430 -25.82 4.82 12.05
C CYS A 430 -26.69 4.64 13.30
N PRO A 431 -27.95 4.18 13.18
CA PRO A 431 -28.76 3.84 14.36
C PRO A 431 -28.18 2.64 15.13
N LEU A 432 -28.39 2.66 16.46
CA LEU A 432 -28.05 1.54 17.35
C LEU A 432 -28.96 0.32 17.15
N VAL A 433 -30.21 0.54 16.72
CA VAL A 433 -31.24 -0.50 16.58
C VAL A 433 -32.07 -0.20 15.33
N GLY A 434 -32.51 -1.24 14.62
CA GLY A 434 -33.44 -1.12 13.49
C GLY A 434 -32.78 -0.79 12.14
N GLY A 435 -31.45 -0.72 12.08
CA GLY A 435 -30.70 -0.63 10.84
C GLY A 435 -30.57 -2.00 10.14
N SER A 436 -30.28 -1.97 8.84
CA SER A 436 -29.97 -3.18 8.05
C SER A 436 -28.49 -3.56 8.12
N ASP A 437 -28.17 -4.82 7.87
CA ASP A 437 -26.79 -5.26 7.73
C ASP A 437 -26.10 -4.68 6.49
N VAL A 438 -24.78 -4.45 6.59
CA VAL A 438 -23.98 -3.89 5.51
C VAL A 438 -23.36 -4.98 4.65
N GLY A 439 -23.70 -4.99 3.35
CA GLY A 439 -23.05 -5.83 2.35
C GLY A 439 -21.88 -5.13 1.64
N ARG A 440 -21.10 -5.90 0.85
CA ARG A 440 -19.98 -5.39 0.03
C ARG A 440 -20.39 -4.24 -0.88
N SER A 441 -21.56 -4.33 -1.51
CA SER A 441 -22.04 -3.30 -2.42
C SER A 441 -22.37 -1.99 -1.71
N ASP A 442 -22.95 -2.08 -0.52
CA ASP A 442 -23.32 -0.94 0.30
C ASP A 442 -22.09 -0.23 0.84
N TYR A 443 -21.14 -1.02 1.36
CA TYR A 443 -19.83 -0.55 1.81
C TYR A 443 -19.09 0.21 0.69
N LEU A 444 -18.94 -0.38 -0.50
CA LEU A 444 -18.22 0.26 -1.60
C LEU A 444 -18.92 1.54 -2.10
N ALA A 445 -20.26 1.59 -2.06
CA ALA A 445 -20.99 2.81 -2.38
C ALA A 445 -20.74 3.94 -1.35
N LEU A 446 -20.70 3.60 -0.05
CA LEU A 446 -20.36 4.56 1.02
C LEU A 446 -18.92 5.06 0.88
N ILE A 447 -17.98 4.17 0.58
CA ILE A 447 -16.59 4.53 0.28
C ILE A 447 -16.51 5.45 -0.94
N GLY A 448 -17.34 5.20 -1.98
CA GLY A 448 -17.45 6.07 -3.15
C GLY A 448 -17.81 7.51 -2.80
N PHE A 449 -18.80 7.72 -1.93
CA PHE A 449 -19.17 9.06 -1.45
C PHE A 449 -18.03 9.75 -0.71
N ILE A 450 -17.41 9.06 0.26
CA ILE A 450 -16.32 9.60 1.05
C ILE A 450 -15.11 9.94 0.17
N ASN A 451 -14.73 9.05 -0.74
CA ASN A 451 -13.59 9.31 -1.63
C ASN A 451 -13.85 10.50 -2.56
N THR A 452 -15.04 10.59 -3.14
CA THR A 452 -15.41 11.71 -4.04
C THR A 452 -15.44 13.03 -3.28
N LEU A 453 -15.92 13.02 -2.04
CA LEU A 453 -15.91 14.17 -1.16
C LEU A 453 -14.49 14.64 -0.85
N ILE A 454 -13.59 13.72 -0.49
CA ILE A 454 -12.19 14.05 -0.21
C ILE A 454 -11.52 14.64 -1.46
N VAL A 455 -11.79 14.06 -2.64
CA VAL A 455 -11.27 14.59 -3.92
C VAL A 455 -11.80 16.00 -4.20
N ALA A 456 -13.08 16.27 -3.98
CA ALA A 456 -13.63 17.61 -4.15
C ALA A 456 -12.98 18.64 -3.20
N ALA A 457 -12.74 18.26 -1.95
CA ALA A 457 -12.03 19.11 -1.00
C ALA A 457 -10.55 19.33 -1.37
N TYR A 458 -9.85 18.29 -1.83
CA TYR A 458 -8.49 18.41 -2.35
C TYR A 458 -8.41 19.31 -3.58
N ASN A 459 -9.40 19.26 -4.48
CA ASN A 459 -9.48 20.16 -5.61
C ASN A 459 -9.66 21.62 -5.16
N SER A 460 -10.44 21.86 -4.09
CA SER A 460 -10.57 23.21 -3.52
C SER A 460 -9.26 23.69 -2.89
N ASP A 461 -8.56 22.81 -2.14
CA ASP A 461 -7.23 23.11 -1.59
C ASP A 461 -6.22 23.39 -2.73
N ALA A 462 -6.22 22.61 -3.82
CA ALA A 462 -5.33 22.82 -4.96
C ALA A 462 -5.52 24.21 -5.59
N ILE A 463 -6.78 24.61 -5.81
CA ILE A 463 -7.12 25.94 -6.30
C ILE A 463 -6.73 27.03 -5.28
N ALA A 464 -6.95 26.79 -3.98
CA ALA A 464 -6.62 27.73 -2.91
C ALA A 464 -5.13 28.07 -2.88
N TYR A 465 -4.27 27.06 -3.10
CA TYR A 465 -2.81 27.20 -3.10
C TYR A 465 -2.21 27.53 -4.48
N ASP A 466 -3.05 27.80 -5.49
CA ASP A 466 -2.65 28.10 -6.88
C ASP A 466 -1.85 26.97 -7.52
N LEU A 467 -2.19 25.72 -7.18
CA LEU A 467 -1.56 24.50 -7.71
C LEU A 467 -2.28 23.99 -8.96
N GLU A 468 -3.54 24.35 -9.15
CA GLU A 468 -4.36 24.01 -10.31
C GLU A 468 -5.07 25.24 -10.87
N GLU A 469 -5.41 25.17 -12.15
CA GLU A 469 -6.25 26.18 -12.79
C GLU A 469 -7.62 26.23 -12.09
N PRO A 470 -8.14 27.41 -11.75
CA PRO A 470 -9.44 27.57 -11.10
C PRO A 470 -10.57 27.39 -12.13
N LYS A 471 -10.67 26.19 -12.68
CA LYS A 471 -11.63 25.80 -13.72
C LYS A 471 -12.28 24.47 -13.36
N VAL A 472 -13.61 24.47 -13.21
CA VAL A 472 -14.42 23.27 -12.96
C VAL A 472 -15.28 22.99 -14.18
N ASP A 473 -15.12 21.80 -14.75
CA ASP A 473 -15.97 21.29 -15.81
C ASP A 473 -17.08 20.43 -15.21
N ILE A 474 -18.32 20.70 -15.59
CA ILE A 474 -19.52 19.96 -15.16
C ILE A 474 -20.13 19.31 -16.41
N TRP A 475 -20.33 18.00 -16.37
CA TRP A 475 -20.90 17.24 -17.48
C TRP A 475 -22.42 17.15 -17.39
N PRO A 476 -23.13 16.91 -18.51
CA PRO A 476 -24.58 16.74 -18.54
C PRO A 476 -25.15 15.76 -17.51
N ASN A 477 -24.40 14.70 -17.16
CA ASN A 477 -24.84 13.72 -16.16
C ASN A 477 -24.67 14.20 -14.70
N GLY A 478 -24.19 15.43 -14.50
CA GLY A 478 -23.92 16.05 -13.21
C GLY A 478 -22.59 15.64 -12.58
N GLU A 479 -21.77 14.80 -13.22
CA GLU A 479 -20.38 14.63 -12.79
C GLU A 479 -19.63 15.96 -12.94
N PHE A 480 -18.59 16.16 -12.13
CA PHE A 480 -17.73 17.34 -12.18
C PHE A 480 -16.26 16.95 -12.03
N GLY A 481 -15.38 17.81 -12.52
CA GLY A 481 -13.93 17.60 -12.46
C GLY A 481 -13.17 18.89 -12.73
N ILE A 482 -11.89 18.88 -12.37
CA ILE A 482 -10.94 19.94 -12.69
C ILE A 482 -9.81 19.37 -13.55
N SER A 483 -8.88 20.23 -13.97
CA SER A 483 -7.60 19.80 -14.54
C SER A 483 -6.91 18.77 -13.63
N ASN A 484 -6.27 17.78 -14.23
CA ASN A 484 -5.51 16.75 -13.52
C ASN A 484 -4.00 17.01 -13.59
N ARG A 485 -3.59 18.20 -14.04
CA ARG A 485 -2.19 18.54 -14.35
C ARG A 485 -1.30 18.43 -13.12
N PHE A 486 -1.65 19.09 -12.01
CA PHE A 486 -0.94 19.02 -10.74
C PHE A 486 -0.84 17.59 -10.20
N HIS A 487 -1.92 16.81 -10.35
CA HIS A 487 -1.87 15.41 -9.96
C HIS A 487 -0.84 14.65 -10.82
N GLU A 488 -0.85 14.81 -12.13
CA GLU A 488 0.05 14.12 -13.07
C GLU A 488 1.51 14.57 -12.96
N THR A 489 1.75 15.88 -12.80
CA THR A 489 3.11 16.46 -12.83
C THR A 489 3.75 16.53 -11.45
N VAL A 490 2.98 16.58 -10.36
CA VAL A 490 3.50 16.74 -8.99
C VAL A 490 3.15 15.54 -8.09
N LEU A 491 1.85 15.27 -7.88
CA LEU A 491 1.44 14.28 -6.88
C LEU A 491 1.83 12.85 -7.26
N ALA A 492 1.57 12.44 -8.50
CA ALA A 492 1.87 11.10 -9.00
C ALA A 492 3.38 10.79 -8.93
N PRO A 493 4.31 11.63 -9.45
CA PRO A 493 5.74 11.34 -9.34
C PRO A 493 6.25 11.46 -7.89
N TYR A 494 5.71 12.37 -7.06
CA TYR A 494 6.01 12.44 -5.63
C TYR A 494 5.66 11.14 -4.90
N GLN A 495 4.42 10.67 -5.06
CA GLN A 495 3.93 9.42 -4.47
C GLN A 495 4.68 8.21 -5.02
N GLN A 496 4.98 8.18 -6.32
CA GLN A 496 5.75 7.13 -6.96
C GLN A 496 7.18 7.04 -6.39
N GLY A 497 7.88 8.17 -6.27
CA GLY A 497 9.24 8.20 -5.72
C GLY A 497 9.27 7.71 -4.27
N ARG A 498 8.29 8.11 -3.46
CA ARG A 498 8.12 7.62 -2.08
C ARG A 498 7.83 6.11 -2.02
N PHE A 499 6.90 5.64 -2.86
CA PHE A 499 6.57 4.22 -2.95
C PHE A 499 7.78 3.38 -3.35
N GLN A 500 8.53 3.79 -4.37
CA GLN A 500 9.72 3.07 -4.82
C GLN A 500 10.81 3.01 -3.75
N ALA A 501 11.05 4.13 -3.03
CA ALA A 501 12.02 4.15 -1.93
C ALA A 501 11.61 3.17 -0.81
N HIS A 502 10.34 3.19 -0.42
CA HIS A 502 9.79 2.27 0.57
C HIS A 502 9.92 0.80 0.12
N PHE A 503 9.46 0.49 -1.10
CA PHE A 503 9.45 -0.86 -1.64
C PHE A 503 10.87 -1.45 -1.78
N LYS A 504 11.84 -0.62 -2.17
CA LYS A 504 13.25 -1.03 -2.21
C LYS A 504 13.82 -1.27 -0.81
N LYS A 505 13.46 -0.45 0.17
CA LYS A 505 13.86 -0.66 1.56
C LYS A 505 13.28 -1.98 2.10
N SER A 506 12.00 -2.26 1.90
CA SER A 506 11.39 -3.54 2.27
C SER A 506 12.11 -4.73 1.63
N ALA A 507 12.54 -4.60 0.36
CA ALA A 507 13.34 -5.63 -0.30
C ALA A 507 14.76 -5.78 0.28
N ALA A 508 15.35 -4.71 0.81
CA ALA A 508 16.67 -4.73 1.45
C ALA A 508 16.61 -5.36 2.85
N ASP A 509 15.56 -5.05 3.62
CA ASP A 509 15.34 -5.53 5.00
C ASP A 509 14.78 -6.96 5.06
N TYR A 510 14.62 -7.61 3.91
CA TYR A 510 14.00 -8.93 3.75
C TYR A 510 14.56 -10.02 4.67
N ALA A 511 15.88 -10.05 4.89
CA ALA A 511 16.51 -11.05 5.76
C ALA A 511 16.04 -10.95 7.22
N ASN A 512 15.62 -9.76 7.67
CA ASN A 512 15.15 -9.55 9.03
C ASN A 512 13.84 -10.31 9.30
N LEU A 513 13.05 -10.63 8.26
CA LEU A 513 11.79 -11.37 8.41
C LEU A 513 11.97 -12.84 8.85
N PHE A 514 13.20 -13.35 8.82
CA PHE A 514 13.58 -14.71 9.23
C PHE A 514 14.35 -14.74 10.55
N ALA A 515 14.59 -13.58 11.16
CA ALA A 515 15.27 -13.47 12.44
C ALA A 515 14.26 -13.25 13.56
N GLU A 516 14.43 -13.96 14.68
CA GLU A 516 13.71 -13.66 15.91
C GLU A 516 14.19 -12.31 16.45
N HIS A 517 13.25 -11.40 16.65
CA HIS A 517 13.51 -10.13 17.28
C HIS A 517 13.06 -10.22 18.74
N LYS A 518 14.02 -10.18 19.67
CA LYS A 518 13.68 -9.98 21.08
C LYS A 518 13.21 -8.54 21.24
N GLY A 519 12.04 -8.36 21.84
CA GLY A 519 11.56 -7.04 22.24
C GLY A 519 12.58 -6.36 23.16
N LYS A 520 12.69 -5.04 23.03
CA LYS A 520 13.49 -4.20 23.94
C LYS A 520 12.58 -3.65 25.03
N ALA A 521 13.12 -3.37 26.20
CA ALA A 521 12.36 -2.69 27.24
C ALA A 521 12.02 -1.26 26.79
N VAL A 522 10.88 -0.72 27.23
CA VAL A 522 10.42 0.63 26.85
C VAL A 522 11.49 1.68 27.10
N GLY A 523 12.14 1.67 28.27
CA GLY A 523 13.21 2.60 28.63
C GLY A 523 14.52 2.43 27.84
N GLU A 524 14.70 1.32 27.11
CA GLU A 524 15.84 1.14 26.19
C GLU A 524 15.56 1.72 24.81
N VAL A 525 14.28 1.88 24.46
CA VAL A 525 13.83 2.41 23.15
C VAL A 525 13.56 3.90 23.24
N PHE A 526 13.00 4.36 24.35
CA PHE A 526 12.50 5.72 24.51
C PHE A 526 13.24 6.48 25.60
N GLU A 527 13.63 7.72 25.28
CA GLU A 527 14.27 8.65 26.20
C GLU A 527 13.33 8.99 27.38
N GLY A 528 13.88 9.10 28.59
CA GLY A 528 13.09 9.37 29.80
C GLY A 528 12.26 10.66 29.74
N ASP A 529 12.73 11.69 29.03
CA ASP A 529 11.97 12.93 28.84
C ASP A 529 10.71 12.71 27.99
N PHE A 530 10.80 11.91 26.92
CA PHE A 530 9.63 11.52 26.12
C PHE A 530 8.61 10.74 26.95
N LEU A 531 9.07 9.78 27.76
CA LEU A 531 8.20 8.98 28.62
C LEU A 531 7.41 9.85 29.61
N GLN A 532 8.05 10.89 30.16
CA GLN A 532 7.36 11.87 31.02
C GLN A 532 6.37 12.72 30.22
N CYS A 533 6.74 13.18 29.02
CA CYS A 533 5.83 13.89 28.13
C CYS A 533 4.59 13.04 27.80
N TRP A 534 4.78 11.76 27.49
CA TRP A 534 3.72 10.81 27.19
C TRP A 534 2.76 10.65 28.37
N LYS A 535 3.29 10.39 29.57
CA LYS A 535 2.47 10.18 30.77
C LYS A 535 1.66 11.42 31.12
N GLU A 536 2.21 12.63 30.94
CA GLU A 536 1.49 13.89 31.15
C GLU A 536 0.40 14.12 30.09
N GLU A 537 0.66 13.79 28.83
CA GLU A 537 -0.29 13.97 27.72
C GLU A 537 -1.50 13.02 27.81
N PHE A 538 -1.25 11.74 28.10
CA PHE A 538 -2.25 10.67 27.98
C PHE A 538 -2.75 10.12 29.32
N GLY A 539 -2.07 10.41 30.44
CA GLY A 539 -2.45 9.93 31.77
C GLY A 539 -2.02 8.49 32.09
N PHE A 540 -1.48 7.74 31.13
CA PHE A 540 -0.94 6.38 31.30
C PHE A 540 0.44 6.22 30.64
N THR A 541 1.23 5.23 31.08
CA THR A 541 2.57 4.98 30.53
C THR A 541 2.52 4.13 29.26
N ILE A 542 3.62 4.04 28.51
CA ILE A 542 3.69 3.18 27.32
C ILE A 542 3.61 1.70 27.74
N GLU A 543 4.17 1.33 28.89
CA GLU A 543 4.02 -0.02 29.46
C GLU A 543 2.55 -0.36 29.72
N GLN A 544 1.78 0.58 30.27
CA GLN A 544 0.33 0.40 30.46
C GLN A 544 -0.40 0.26 29.11
N LEU A 545 0.03 0.98 28.07
CA LEU A 545 -0.52 0.83 26.72
C LEU A 545 -0.25 -0.57 26.12
N LEU A 546 0.94 -1.13 26.36
CA LEU A 546 1.27 -2.50 25.93
C LEU A 546 0.41 -3.54 26.68
N LEU A 547 0.18 -3.35 27.97
CA LEU A 547 -0.74 -4.21 28.74
C LEU A 547 -2.19 -4.14 28.20
N VAL A 548 -2.65 -2.95 27.78
CA VAL A 548 -3.95 -2.80 27.11
C VAL A 548 -3.98 -3.63 25.83
N GLU A 549 -2.95 -3.55 24.99
CA GLU A 549 -2.85 -4.36 23.77
C GLU A 549 -2.90 -5.87 24.08
N ASP A 550 -2.15 -6.34 25.07
CA ASP A 550 -2.14 -7.76 25.48
C ASP A 550 -3.53 -8.24 25.91
N VAL A 551 -4.26 -7.43 26.68
CA VAL A 551 -5.64 -7.73 27.11
C VAL A 551 -6.59 -7.83 25.90
N LEU A 552 -6.49 -6.89 24.96
CA LEU A 552 -7.33 -6.86 23.76
C LEU A 552 -7.02 -8.04 22.82
N VAL A 553 -5.74 -8.38 22.65
CA VAL A 553 -5.30 -9.54 21.86
C VAL A 553 -5.75 -10.86 22.48
N LYS A 554 -5.60 -11.00 23.82
CA LYS A 554 -6.11 -12.16 24.55
C LYS A 554 -7.61 -12.32 24.36
N LYS A 555 -8.37 -11.22 24.43
CA LYS A 555 -9.81 -11.29 24.22
C LYS A 555 -10.19 -11.71 22.81
N ALA A 556 -9.47 -11.24 21.78
CA ALA A 556 -9.63 -11.69 20.40
C ALA A 556 -9.38 -13.20 20.25
N ARG A 557 -8.36 -13.73 20.96
CA ARG A 557 -8.08 -15.18 21.03
C ARG A 557 -9.22 -15.95 21.69
N ASP A 558 -9.75 -15.45 22.81
CA ASP A 558 -10.83 -16.11 23.55
C ASP A 558 -12.11 -16.23 22.69
N VAL A 559 -12.46 -15.18 21.94
CA VAL A 559 -13.64 -15.19 21.05
C VAL A 559 -13.38 -15.82 19.69
N ARG A 560 -12.12 -16.14 19.36
CA ARG A 560 -11.67 -16.68 18.06
C ARG A 560 -12.05 -15.81 16.85
N ASP A 561 -12.09 -14.50 17.04
CA ASP A 561 -12.30 -13.50 15.98
C ASP A 561 -11.35 -12.32 16.25
N ARG A 562 -10.80 -11.73 15.20
CA ARG A 562 -9.98 -10.51 15.28
C ARG A 562 -10.82 -9.28 15.63
N ILE A 563 -12.13 -9.35 15.36
CA ILE A 563 -13.08 -8.28 15.65
C ILE A 563 -13.83 -8.64 16.92
N VAL A 564 -13.67 -7.81 17.95
CA VAL A 564 -14.23 -8.07 19.27
C VAL A 564 -15.28 -7.02 19.58
N THR A 565 -16.39 -7.47 20.17
CA THR A 565 -17.34 -6.62 20.89
C THR A 565 -17.22 -6.94 22.37
N ILE A 566 -17.04 -5.93 23.21
CA ILE A 566 -16.87 -6.05 24.67
C ILE A 566 -17.61 -4.91 25.37
N THR A 567 -18.12 -5.14 26.57
CA THR A 567 -18.70 -4.05 27.38
C THR A 567 -17.59 -3.25 28.09
N VAL A 568 -17.84 -1.98 28.39
CA VAL A 568 -16.92 -1.15 29.20
C VAL A 568 -16.63 -1.80 30.54
N ALA A 569 -17.63 -2.36 31.24
CA ALA A 569 -17.44 -3.05 32.52
C ALA A 569 -16.47 -4.23 32.40
N GLU A 570 -16.65 -5.07 31.38
CA GLU A 570 -15.80 -6.23 31.16
C GLU A 570 -14.37 -5.85 30.78
N LEU A 571 -14.21 -4.83 29.92
CA LEU A 571 -12.89 -4.30 29.57
C LEU A 571 -12.21 -3.71 30.81
N TRP A 572 -12.94 -2.94 31.61
CA TRP A 572 -12.44 -2.36 32.86
C TRP A 572 -11.89 -3.44 33.80
N THR A 573 -12.69 -4.46 34.11
CA THR A 573 -12.26 -5.58 34.96
C THR A 573 -11.05 -6.31 34.38
N SER A 574 -10.99 -6.47 33.06
CA SER A 574 -9.86 -7.13 32.40
C SER A 574 -8.56 -6.32 32.52
N LEU A 575 -8.64 -4.99 32.46
CA LEU A 575 -7.50 -4.10 32.61
C LEU A 575 -7.02 -4.02 34.07
N GLU A 576 -7.94 -3.99 35.04
CA GLU A 576 -7.57 -4.06 36.47
C GLU A 576 -6.91 -5.40 36.81
N ALA A 577 -7.43 -6.51 36.27
CA ALA A 577 -6.83 -7.83 36.44
C ALA A 577 -5.43 -7.93 35.81
N ALA A 578 -5.12 -7.10 34.81
CA ALA A 578 -3.79 -6.97 34.22
C ALA A 578 -2.84 -6.06 35.02
N GLY A 579 -3.30 -5.50 36.15
CA GLY A 579 -2.49 -4.67 37.05
C GLY A 579 -2.57 -3.17 36.76
N ILE A 580 -3.56 -2.70 35.99
CA ILE A 580 -3.77 -1.27 35.72
C ILE A 580 -4.71 -0.68 36.79
N GLU A 581 -4.26 0.35 37.49
CA GLU A 581 -5.06 1.05 38.49
C GLU A 581 -6.32 1.70 37.90
N SER A 582 -7.43 1.71 38.63
CA SER A 582 -8.74 2.22 38.18
C SER A 582 -8.69 3.64 37.63
N SER A 583 -7.87 4.53 38.22
CA SER A 583 -7.67 5.90 37.74
C SER A 583 -7.00 5.96 36.36
N ALA A 584 -6.07 5.05 36.08
CA ALA A 584 -5.43 4.92 34.78
C ALA A 584 -6.36 4.27 33.75
N VAL A 585 -7.21 3.32 34.14
CA VAL A 585 -8.23 2.72 33.27
C VAL A 585 -9.18 3.79 32.71
N ASP A 586 -9.63 4.72 33.55
CA ASP A 586 -10.44 5.87 33.10
C ASP A 586 -9.71 6.70 32.03
N GLN A 587 -8.45 7.09 32.30
CA GLN A 587 -7.64 7.87 31.35
C GLN A 587 -7.39 7.13 30.02
N ILE A 588 -7.21 5.80 30.08
CA ILE A 588 -7.07 4.93 28.91
C ILE A 588 -8.35 4.97 28.08
N LEU A 589 -9.52 4.77 28.69
CA LEU A 589 -10.79 4.79 27.97
C LEU A 589 -11.06 6.18 27.36
N GLN A 590 -10.82 7.26 28.10
CA GLN A 590 -10.99 8.62 27.60
C GLN A 590 -10.03 8.96 26.45
N SER A 591 -8.83 8.38 26.44
CA SER A 591 -7.81 8.65 25.41
C SER A 591 -7.96 7.78 24.17
N LEU A 592 -8.35 6.52 24.33
CA LEU A 592 -8.35 5.51 23.26
C LEU A 592 -9.74 5.22 22.69
N ALA A 593 -10.82 5.58 23.40
CA ALA A 593 -12.18 5.41 22.90
C ALA A 593 -12.59 6.55 21.96
N LEU A 594 -13.22 6.17 20.85
CA LEU A 594 -13.98 7.06 19.98
C LEU A 594 -15.45 6.92 20.33
N VAL A 595 -16.02 7.95 20.94
CA VAL A 595 -17.40 7.97 21.44
C VAL A 595 -18.35 8.51 20.37
N SER A 596 -19.56 7.97 20.32
CA SER A 596 -20.62 8.48 19.45
C SER A 596 -21.03 9.91 19.84
N ARG A 597 -21.59 10.62 18.86
CA ARG A 597 -22.02 12.01 18.95
C ARG A 597 -23.39 12.11 18.31
N ALA A 598 -24.17 13.13 18.69
CA ALA A 598 -25.51 13.37 18.16
C ALA A 598 -25.57 13.38 16.62
N SER A 599 -24.51 13.89 15.99
CA SER A 599 -24.25 13.74 14.57
C SER A 599 -22.75 13.85 14.31
N TRP A 600 -22.30 13.42 13.14
CA TRP A 600 -20.93 13.59 12.71
C TRP A 600 -20.51 15.07 12.64
N GLU A 601 -21.44 15.97 12.32
CA GLU A 601 -21.24 17.43 12.27
C GLU A 601 -21.14 18.09 13.66
N SER A 602 -21.59 17.40 14.71
CA SER A 602 -21.58 17.93 16.07
C SER A 602 -20.17 17.88 16.68
N VAL A 603 -19.38 18.94 16.50
CA VAL A 603 -18.03 19.05 17.10
C VAL A 603 -18.14 19.09 18.63
N PRO A 604 -17.56 18.14 19.39
CA PRO A 604 -17.58 18.15 20.84
C PRO A 604 -16.78 19.33 21.42
N ALA A 605 -17.10 19.71 22.67
CA ALA A 605 -16.37 20.74 23.39
C ALA A 605 -14.85 20.42 23.47
N GLY A 606 -14.00 21.44 23.25
CA GLY A 606 -12.54 21.29 23.20
C GLY A 606 -11.96 20.82 21.86
N PHE A 607 -12.83 20.50 20.88
CA PHE A 607 -12.43 20.14 19.52
C PHE A 607 -12.75 21.25 18.51
N HIS A 608 -12.07 21.21 17.36
CA HIS A 608 -12.27 22.17 16.26
C HIS A 608 -12.90 21.48 15.07
N LEU A 609 -13.46 22.26 14.13
CA LEU A 609 -14.02 21.72 12.89
C LEU A 609 -13.00 20.84 12.12
N ARG A 610 -11.73 21.27 12.09
CA ARG A 610 -10.61 20.50 11.52
C ARG A 610 -10.53 19.06 12.03
N ASP A 611 -10.92 18.82 13.30
CA ASP A 611 -10.86 17.49 13.91
C ASP A 611 -11.90 16.52 13.33
N ILE A 612 -12.86 16.99 12.53
CA ILE A 612 -13.84 16.14 11.84
C ILE A 612 -13.81 16.25 10.31
N GLU A 613 -12.98 17.12 9.72
CA GLU A 613 -12.87 17.31 8.27
C GLU A 613 -12.13 16.13 7.57
N PRO A 614 -12.79 15.27 6.78
CA PRO A 614 -12.24 14.01 6.27
C PRO A 614 -10.94 14.13 5.48
N TRP A 615 -10.72 15.28 4.81
CA TRP A 615 -9.55 15.56 3.99
C TRP A 615 -8.35 16.12 4.78
N LYS A 616 -8.50 16.42 6.08
CA LYS A 616 -7.39 16.88 6.93
C LYS A 616 -6.67 15.71 7.60
N PHE A 617 -5.34 15.75 7.60
CA PHE A 617 -4.49 14.82 8.34
C PHE A 617 -4.23 15.34 9.76
N GLY A 618 -3.99 14.40 10.70
CA GLY A 618 -3.81 14.72 12.11
C GLY A 618 -5.08 15.30 12.72
N ARG A 619 -6.15 14.50 12.74
CA ARG A 619 -7.40 14.84 13.43
C ARG A 619 -7.45 14.17 14.80
N ARG A 620 -7.85 14.91 15.83
CA ARG A 620 -7.93 14.37 17.20
C ARG A 620 -9.14 13.45 17.42
N LEU A 621 -10.18 13.58 16.58
CA LEU A 621 -11.35 12.69 16.53
C LEU A 621 -11.23 11.77 15.31
N SER A 622 -10.27 10.85 15.37
CA SER A 622 -10.04 9.87 14.33
C SER A 622 -9.82 8.47 14.92
N LEU A 623 -9.71 7.46 14.06
CA LEU A 623 -9.34 6.09 14.48
C LEU A 623 -7.89 5.93 15.00
N LEU A 624 -7.19 7.02 15.34
CA LEU A 624 -6.13 6.97 16.34
C LEU A 624 -6.67 6.60 17.74
N ARG A 625 -8.00 6.69 17.92
CA ARG A 625 -8.80 6.14 19.01
C ARG A 625 -9.43 4.82 18.56
N PRO A 626 -8.74 3.68 18.65
CA PRO A 626 -9.15 2.45 17.97
C PRO A 626 -10.27 1.68 18.69
N LEU A 627 -10.72 2.15 19.87
CA LEU A 627 -11.82 1.54 20.64
C LEU A 627 -13.12 2.27 20.30
N LEU A 628 -13.93 1.74 19.38
CA LEU A 628 -15.15 2.42 18.95
C LEU A 628 -16.29 2.12 19.92
N CYS A 629 -16.67 3.11 20.74
CA CYS A 629 -17.82 3.02 21.61
C CYS A 629 -19.09 3.20 20.77
N LEU A 630 -20.02 2.25 20.89
CA LEU A 630 -21.29 2.32 20.18
C LEU A 630 -22.26 3.32 20.81
N HIS A 631 -21.97 3.83 22.00
CA HIS A 631 -22.84 4.74 22.75
C HIS A 631 -22.27 6.15 22.79
N ASP A 632 -23.14 7.12 23.11
CA ASP A 632 -22.80 8.55 23.16
C ASP A 632 -22.03 8.91 24.45
N GLU A 633 -21.93 7.97 25.39
CA GLU A 633 -21.16 8.11 26.63
C GLU A 633 -20.49 6.79 27.02
N ILE A 634 -19.40 6.88 27.78
CA ILE A 634 -18.72 5.71 28.34
C ILE A 634 -19.39 5.39 29.68
N HIS A 635 -20.15 4.30 29.71
CA HIS A 635 -20.79 3.78 30.92
C HIS A 635 -20.62 2.26 30.98
N PRO A 636 -20.77 1.60 32.16
CA PRO A 636 -20.44 0.17 32.32
C PRO A 636 -21.10 -0.78 31.30
N GLY A 637 -22.33 -0.48 30.87
CA GLY A 637 -23.07 -1.26 29.87
C GLY A 637 -22.81 -0.88 28.41
N ALA A 638 -22.02 0.16 28.13
CA ALA A 638 -21.73 0.57 26.76
C ALA A 638 -20.87 -0.48 26.05
N GLU A 639 -21.22 -0.78 24.81
CA GLU A 639 -20.44 -1.69 23.97
C GLU A 639 -19.31 -0.96 23.24
N ILE A 640 -18.14 -1.59 23.22
CA ILE A 640 -16.96 -1.18 22.47
C ILE A 640 -16.67 -2.25 21.40
N ILE A 641 -16.44 -1.80 20.17
CA ILE A 641 -15.94 -2.65 19.08
C ILE A 641 -14.52 -2.23 18.71
N TYR A 642 -13.63 -3.21 18.53
CA TYR A 642 -12.28 -2.98 18.03
C TYR A 642 -11.79 -4.15 17.17
N ALA A 643 -10.71 -3.91 16.43
CA ALA A 643 -9.96 -4.93 15.70
C ALA A 643 -8.57 -5.07 16.28
N ALA A 644 -8.19 -6.26 16.73
CA ALA A 644 -6.96 -6.47 17.50
C ALA A 644 -5.68 -6.14 16.71
N GLY A 645 -5.62 -6.47 15.41
CA GLY A 645 -4.48 -6.09 14.56
C GLY A 645 -4.45 -4.60 14.23
N PHE A 646 -5.62 -3.98 14.05
CA PHE A 646 -5.73 -2.53 13.85
C PHE A 646 -5.30 -1.73 15.09
N VAL A 647 -5.64 -2.19 16.30
CA VAL A 647 -5.20 -1.58 17.57
C VAL A 647 -3.68 -1.47 17.61
N HIS A 648 -2.98 -2.56 17.28
CA HIS A 648 -1.52 -2.57 17.20
C HIS A 648 -0.97 -1.49 16.26
N SER A 649 -1.55 -1.42 15.06
CA SER A 649 -1.16 -0.44 14.06
C SER A 649 -1.41 1.00 14.53
N ALA A 650 -2.54 1.26 15.19
CA ALA A 650 -2.90 2.57 15.71
C ALA A 650 -2.00 3.02 16.88
N PHE A 651 -1.71 2.10 17.82
CA PHE A 651 -0.81 2.36 18.94
C PHE A 651 0.62 2.60 18.47
N GLY A 652 1.16 1.69 17.64
CA GLY A 652 2.49 1.80 17.07
C GLY A 652 2.66 3.10 16.27
N PHE A 653 1.67 3.47 15.45
CA PHE A 653 1.68 4.74 14.72
C PHE A 653 1.67 5.95 15.69
N THR A 654 0.84 5.95 16.72
CA THR A 654 0.71 7.07 17.66
C THR A 654 1.99 7.29 18.45
N VAL A 655 2.56 6.22 19.03
CA VAL A 655 3.80 6.29 19.81
C VAL A 655 4.97 6.73 18.94
N SER A 656 5.19 6.06 17.81
CA SER A 656 6.32 6.37 16.93
C SER A 656 6.22 7.77 16.32
N SER A 657 5.01 8.21 15.96
CA SER A 657 4.81 9.54 15.37
C SER A 657 4.91 10.67 16.39
N ALA A 658 4.54 10.44 17.65
CA ALA A 658 4.78 11.39 18.73
C ALA A 658 6.27 11.46 19.10
N TYR A 659 6.93 10.30 19.25
CA TYR A 659 8.36 10.24 19.56
C TYR A 659 9.20 10.91 18.46
N GLY A 660 8.94 10.60 17.20
CA GLY A 660 9.69 11.11 16.05
C GLY A 660 9.28 12.50 15.54
N GLY A 661 8.37 13.22 16.21
CA GLY A 661 7.95 14.57 15.82
C GLY A 661 7.11 14.63 14.52
N LEU A 662 6.52 13.51 14.08
CA LEU A 662 5.76 13.44 12.83
C LEU A 662 4.35 14.06 12.94
N LEU A 663 3.74 14.02 14.13
CA LEU A 663 2.46 14.68 14.40
C LEU A 663 2.66 16.18 14.66
N HIS A 664 1.70 16.99 14.22
CA HIS A 664 1.73 18.43 14.47
C HIS A 664 1.51 18.73 15.95
N GLU A 665 2.19 19.74 16.51
CA GLU A 665 2.06 20.13 17.92
C GLU A 665 0.60 20.39 18.36
N GLN A 666 -0.23 20.94 17.46
CA GLN A 666 -1.65 21.20 17.67
C GLN A 666 -2.49 19.94 17.99
N MET A 667 -1.95 18.75 17.74
CA MET A 667 -2.57 17.48 18.14
C MET A 667 -2.56 17.25 19.65
N PHE A 668 -1.61 17.86 20.35
CA PHE A 668 -1.32 17.57 21.75
C PHE A 668 -1.83 18.70 22.65
N ARG A 669 -2.31 18.32 23.84
CA ARG A 669 -2.90 19.22 24.82
C ARG A 669 -1.85 19.77 25.78
N SER A 670 -0.97 18.91 26.29
CA SER A 670 0.08 19.29 27.24
C SER A 670 1.09 20.24 26.60
N ALA A 671 1.52 21.24 27.37
CA ALA A 671 2.58 22.14 26.93
C ALA A 671 3.91 21.38 26.76
N ARG A 672 4.14 20.38 27.61
CA ARG A 672 5.35 19.56 27.61
C ARG A 672 5.49 18.74 26.33
N MET A 673 4.44 18.04 25.90
CA MET A 673 4.48 17.29 24.64
C MET A 673 4.64 18.22 23.43
N ARG A 674 3.98 19.38 23.41
CA ARG A 674 4.16 20.36 22.32
C ARG A 674 5.62 20.83 22.22
N LYS A 675 6.25 21.12 23.36
CA LYS A 675 7.68 21.47 23.41
C LYS A 675 8.57 20.31 22.93
N TRP A 676 8.28 19.07 23.34
CA TRP A 676 8.99 17.88 22.87
C TRP A 676 8.99 17.78 21.33
N ILE A 677 7.82 17.94 20.70
CA ILE A 677 7.69 17.90 19.23
C ILE A 677 8.57 18.97 18.57
N GLY A 678 8.59 20.20 19.11
CA GLY A 678 9.48 21.27 18.64
C GLY A 678 10.95 20.90 18.77
N THR A 679 11.37 20.39 19.92
CA THR A 679 12.75 19.96 20.20
C THR A 679 13.20 18.85 19.25
N VAL A 680 12.40 17.81 19.05
CA VAL A 680 12.73 16.69 18.16
C VAL A 680 12.85 17.16 16.71
N ASN A 681 11.96 18.04 16.25
CA ASN A 681 12.04 18.58 14.90
C ASN A 681 13.32 19.41 14.70
N ASN A 682 13.75 20.19 15.70
CA ASN A 682 15.01 20.92 15.65
C ASN A 682 16.22 19.97 15.64
N ARG A 683 16.23 18.95 16.51
CA ARG A 683 17.27 17.91 16.56
C ARG A 683 17.40 17.19 15.21
N ASN A 684 16.28 16.75 14.64
CA ASN A 684 16.25 16.08 13.33
C ASN A 684 16.82 16.95 12.20
N GLY A 685 16.64 18.28 12.27
CA GLY A 685 17.24 19.21 11.33
C GLY A 685 18.77 19.22 11.42
N HIS A 686 19.30 19.38 12.63
CA HIS A 686 20.75 19.38 12.86
C HIS A 686 21.41 18.03 12.52
N ASP A 687 20.81 16.91 12.94
CA ASP A 687 21.31 15.56 12.63
C ASP A 687 21.28 15.30 11.11
N PHE A 688 20.33 15.89 10.39
CA PHE A 688 20.25 15.79 8.95
C PHE A 688 21.39 16.55 8.25
N ASN A 689 21.73 17.76 8.71
CA ASN A 689 22.89 18.51 8.19
C ASN A 689 24.18 17.68 8.34
N GLU A 690 24.34 17.01 9.48
CA GLU A 690 25.49 16.16 9.76
C GLU A 690 25.53 14.88 8.92
N THR A 691 24.36 14.30 8.66
CA THR A 691 24.21 13.14 7.74
C THR A 691 24.67 13.52 6.33
N VAL A 692 24.24 14.67 5.82
CA VAL A 692 24.61 15.15 4.49
C VAL A 692 26.12 15.42 4.40
N ARG A 693 26.70 16.07 5.42
CA ARG A 693 28.15 16.28 5.54
C ARG A 693 28.91 14.97 5.44
N THR A 694 28.51 13.97 6.22
CA THR A 694 29.15 12.64 6.27
C THR A 694 29.10 11.92 4.92
N ILE A 695 27.95 11.97 4.24
CA ILE A 695 27.82 11.37 2.90
C ILE A 695 28.78 12.04 1.91
N LEU A 696 28.86 13.36 1.89
CA LEU A 696 29.74 14.09 0.98
C LEU A 696 31.23 13.78 1.23
N GLU A 697 31.64 13.67 2.50
CA GLU A 697 33.00 13.25 2.84
C GLU A 697 33.32 11.83 2.39
N SER A 698 32.37 10.89 2.52
CA SER A 698 32.54 9.52 2.03
C SER A 698 32.73 9.45 0.51
N LEU A 699 32.29 10.48 -0.23
CA LEU A 699 32.47 10.64 -1.67
C LEU A 699 33.73 11.41 -2.05
N GLY A 700 34.56 11.80 -1.07
CA GLY A 700 35.85 12.47 -1.27
C GLY A 700 35.77 14.01 -1.35
N PHE A 701 34.67 14.62 -0.92
CA PHE A 701 34.55 16.07 -0.80
C PHE A 701 35.04 16.53 0.57
N GLY A 702 35.55 17.76 0.65
CA GLY A 702 35.62 18.45 1.94
C GLY A 702 34.23 18.99 2.27
N ALA A 703 33.75 18.82 3.50
CA ALA A 703 32.43 19.32 3.90
C ALA A 703 32.42 19.82 5.35
N LYS A 704 31.60 20.83 5.62
CA LYS A 704 31.30 21.33 6.97
C LYS A 704 29.80 21.56 7.11
N ALA A 705 29.22 21.17 8.23
CA ALA A 705 27.84 21.48 8.58
C ALA A 705 27.76 22.78 9.41
N ALA A 706 26.63 23.48 9.32
CA ALA A 706 26.28 24.68 10.09
C ALA A 706 27.36 25.78 10.08
N VAL A 707 27.87 26.12 8.89
CA VAL A 707 28.91 27.15 8.72
C VAL A 707 28.30 28.51 8.96
N GLN A 708 28.70 29.18 10.04
CA GLN A 708 28.16 30.50 10.36
C GLN A 708 28.65 31.53 9.34
N MET A 709 27.76 32.39 8.84
CA MET A 709 28.13 33.45 7.91
C MET A 709 29.12 34.45 8.54
N THR A 710 29.17 34.53 9.89
CA THR A 710 30.18 35.30 10.63
C THR A 710 31.60 34.75 10.42
N GLU A 711 31.76 33.43 10.21
CA GLU A 711 33.05 32.84 9.83
C GLU A 711 33.52 33.32 8.44
N LEU A 712 32.58 33.76 7.60
CA LEU A 712 32.82 34.34 6.28
C LEU A 712 32.90 35.88 6.35
N GLY A 713 32.69 36.50 7.50
CA GLY A 713 32.86 37.93 7.71
C GLY A 713 31.59 38.78 7.56
N VAL A 714 30.40 38.18 7.66
CA VAL A 714 29.13 38.92 7.68
C VAL A 714 28.24 38.51 8.86
N GLU A 715 27.76 39.50 9.60
CA GLU A 715 26.85 39.31 10.74
C GLU A 715 25.37 39.31 10.30
N GLY A 716 24.50 38.68 11.10
CA GLY A 716 23.04 38.75 10.90
C GLY A 716 22.45 37.91 9.76
N MET A 717 23.25 37.05 9.10
CA MET A 717 22.79 36.19 7.99
C MET A 717 22.57 34.71 8.36
N GLY A 718 22.80 34.34 9.62
CA GLY A 718 22.69 32.95 10.10
C GLY A 718 23.79 32.06 9.53
N ASP A 719 23.46 30.81 9.21
CA ASP A 719 24.39 29.77 8.80
C ASP A 719 24.05 29.11 7.46
N ILE A 720 25.06 28.56 6.79
CA ILE A 720 24.90 27.65 5.66
C ILE A 720 24.79 26.23 6.23
N ASP A 721 23.69 25.53 5.95
CA ASP A 721 23.43 24.20 6.50
C ASP A 721 24.58 23.22 6.24
N VAL A 722 25.04 23.13 4.99
CA VAL A 722 26.27 22.41 4.62
C VAL A 722 27.05 23.19 3.55
N LEU A 723 28.34 23.39 3.77
CA LEU A 723 29.29 23.90 2.79
C LEU A 723 30.23 22.77 2.37
N ALA A 724 30.23 22.39 1.09
CA ALA A 724 31.09 21.34 0.56
C ALA A 724 31.95 21.82 -0.61
N TRP A 725 33.11 21.19 -0.83
CA TRP A 725 34.02 21.57 -1.89
C TRP A 725 34.90 20.41 -2.37
N THR A 726 35.43 20.54 -3.59
CA THR A 726 36.39 19.58 -4.16
C THR A 726 37.55 20.34 -4.82
N LYS A 727 38.75 20.19 -4.26
CA LYS A 727 39.97 20.87 -4.76
C LYS A 727 40.38 20.43 -6.18
N PRO A 728 40.31 19.13 -6.56
CA PRO A 728 40.65 18.72 -7.92
C PRO A 728 39.84 19.42 -9.02
N ARG A 729 38.66 19.96 -8.68
CA ARG A 729 37.71 20.55 -9.64
C ARG A 729 37.41 22.02 -9.37
N ASP A 730 38.02 22.61 -8.33
CA ASP A 730 37.70 23.95 -7.82
C ASP A 730 36.20 24.23 -7.82
N THR A 731 35.45 23.36 -7.15
CA THR A 731 33.99 23.44 -7.08
C THR A 731 33.55 23.57 -5.64
N VAL A 732 32.61 24.49 -5.37
CA VAL A 732 31.99 24.73 -4.06
C VAL A 732 30.48 24.53 -4.16
N PHE A 733 29.90 23.94 -3.13
CA PHE A 733 28.47 23.70 -2.97
C PHE A 733 28.00 24.39 -1.69
N ALA A 734 27.10 25.35 -1.84
CA ALA A 734 26.31 25.89 -0.74
C ALA A 734 24.98 25.12 -0.71
N ILE A 735 24.78 24.32 0.33
CA ILE A 735 23.71 23.34 0.39
C ILE A 735 22.75 23.76 1.51
N GLU A 736 21.48 23.94 1.16
CA GLU A 736 20.38 23.98 2.13
C GLU A 736 19.93 22.55 2.43
N CYS A 737 19.72 22.21 3.69
CA CYS A 737 19.28 20.90 4.13
C CYS A 737 17.92 21.01 4.81
N LYS A 738 16.91 20.26 4.33
CA LYS A 738 15.58 20.25 4.93
C LYS A 738 15.10 18.85 5.27
N HIS A 739 14.91 18.63 6.58
CA HIS A 739 14.25 17.45 7.10
C HIS A 739 12.72 17.66 7.12
N LEU A 740 12.05 17.30 6.02
CA LEU A 740 10.62 17.60 5.82
C LEU A 740 9.73 16.39 6.16
N ARG A 741 8.56 16.68 6.73
CA ARG A 741 7.52 15.67 6.97
C ARG A 741 6.92 15.22 5.64
N PHE A 742 6.36 14.01 5.64
CA PHE A 742 5.57 13.52 4.51
C PHE A 742 4.25 14.31 4.40
N ALA A 743 4.07 15.08 3.32
CA ALA A 743 2.80 15.72 3.02
C ALA A 743 1.85 14.67 2.43
N ARG A 744 0.78 14.36 3.17
CA ARG A 744 -0.17 13.28 2.85
C ARG A 744 -1.39 13.78 2.10
N THR A 745 -1.70 15.06 2.25
CA THR A 745 -2.89 15.71 1.69
C THR A 745 -2.48 16.83 0.73
N VAL A 746 -3.36 17.20 -0.20
CA VAL A 746 -3.12 18.31 -1.11
C VAL A 746 -2.90 19.62 -0.35
N GLY A 747 -3.67 19.88 0.71
CA GLY A 747 -3.45 21.03 1.59
C GLY A 747 -2.07 21.05 2.25
N GLU A 748 -1.56 19.90 2.72
CA GLU A 748 -0.19 19.83 3.27
C GLU A 748 0.88 20.04 2.19
N VAL A 749 0.66 19.55 0.97
CA VAL A 749 1.57 19.81 -0.17
C VAL A 749 1.58 21.30 -0.50
N GLY A 750 0.41 21.93 -0.60
CA GLY A 750 0.30 23.38 -0.85
C GLY A 750 0.95 24.22 0.24
N GLU A 751 0.74 23.86 1.50
CA GLU A 751 1.38 24.51 2.65
C GLU A 751 2.91 24.38 2.60
N GLN A 752 3.40 23.18 2.28
CA GLN A 752 4.82 22.95 2.13
C GLN A 752 5.38 23.79 0.98
N LEU A 753 4.78 23.76 -0.21
CA LEU A 753 5.24 24.52 -1.38
C LEU A 753 5.22 26.04 -1.15
N ARG A 754 4.23 26.56 -0.41
CA ARG A 754 4.17 27.98 -0.05
C ARG A 754 5.40 28.46 0.72
N ARG A 755 6.04 27.59 1.51
CA ARG A 755 7.24 27.90 2.30
C ARG A 755 8.53 27.97 1.48
N PHE A 756 8.51 27.60 0.19
CA PHE A 756 9.68 27.57 -0.69
C PHE A 756 9.51 28.50 -1.91
N ARG A 757 8.71 29.56 -1.78
CA ARG A 757 8.47 30.53 -2.87
C ARG A 757 9.57 31.60 -2.96
N GLY A 758 10.52 31.64 -2.02
CA GLY A 758 11.55 32.67 -1.89
C GLY A 758 10.99 34.03 -1.48
N GLN A 759 9.85 34.06 -0.81
CA GLN A 759 9.24 35.28 -0.29
C GLN A 759 9.84 35.64 1.08
N PRO A 760 9.98 36.94 1.41
CA PRO A 760 10.57 37.36 2.68
C PRO A 760 10.01 36.60 3.89
N GLY A 761 10.89 35.93 4.63
CA GLY A 761 10.54 35.16 5.83
C GLY A 761 10.09 33.71 5.58
N ASP A 762 10.08 33.21 4.35
CA ASP A 762 9.87 31.78 4.07
C ASP A 762 11.16 30.95 4.25
N ASP A 763 11.05 29.62 4.12
CA ASP A 763 12.18 28.70 4.39
C ASP A 763 13.32 28.86 3.37
N LEU A 764 13.09 29.50 2.21
CA LEU A 764 14.06 29.62 1.12
C LEU A 764 14.66 31.03 1.03
N ASP A 765 13.98 32.07 1.50
CA ASP A 765 14.47 33.47 1.49
C ASP A 765 15.86 33.61 2.12
N ALA A 766 16.07 33.05 3.31
CA ALA A 766 17.37 33.12 3.99
C ALA A 766 18.49 32.47 3.17
N HIS A 767 18.20 31.33 2.53
CA HIS A 767 19.16 30.65 1.66
C HIS A 767 19.52 31.50 0.45
N LEU A 768 18.53 32.04 -0.26
CA LEU A 768 18.75 32.87 -1.46
C LEU A 768 19.57 34.13 -1.14
N ARG A 769 19.32 34.77 0.01
CA ARG A 769 20.13 35.92 0.47
C ARG A 769 21.58 35.53 0.75
N ARG A 770 21.83 34.36 1.33
CA ARG A 770 23.19 33.84 1.53
C ARG A 770 23.88 33.55 0.20
N ILE A 771 23.18 32.90 -0.74
CA ILE A 771 23.72 32.63 -2.09
C ILE A 771 24.09 33.92 -2.82
N ALA A 772 23.22 34.93 -2.79
CA ALA A 772 23.50 36.23 -3.39
C ALA A 772 24.76 36.88 -2.76
N TRP A 773 24.88 36.84 -1.44
CA TRP A 773 26.05 37.37 -0.74
C TRP A 773 27.33 36.60 -1.10
N LEU A 774 27.30 35.26 -1.11
CA LEU A 774 28.46 34.42 -1.46
C LEU A 774 28.91 34.67 -2.91
N THR A 775 27.96 34.91 -3.81
CA THR A 775 28.24 35.23 -5.22
C THR A 775 28.98 36.56 -5.34
N GLN A 776 28.53 37.59 -4.61
CA GLN A 776 29.16 38.91 -4.58
C GLN A 776 30.50 38.94 -3.82
N ASN A 777 30.75 37.96 -2.95
CA ASN A 777 31.92 37.89 -2.08
C ASN A 777 32.76 36.62 -2.31
N ALA A 778 32.80 36.12 -3.54
CA ALA A 778 33.43 34.85 -3.92
C ALA A 778 34.91 34.74 -3.49
N GLU A 779 35.64 35.87 -3.46
CA GLU A 779 37.04 35.93 -2.99
C GLU A 779 37.22 35.53 -1.51
N VAL A 780 36.18 35.66 -0.68
CA VAL A 780 36.20 35.16 0.71
C VAL A 780 36.26 33.64 0.72
N LEU A 781 35.39 32.98 -0.04
CA LEU A 781 35.35 31.52 -0.16
C LEU A 781 36.64 30.98 -0.75
N LYS A 782 37.15 31.63 -1.81
CA LYS A 782 38.42 31.28 -2.45
C LYS A 782 39.58 31.26 -1.46
N ARG A 783 39.74 32.32 -0.66
CA ARG A 783 40.80 32.39 0.36
C ARG A 783 40.62 31.36 1.47
N ARG A 784 39.39 31.19 1.97
CA ARG A 784 39.08 30.28 3.09
C ARG A 784 39.25 28.80 2.73
N LEU A 785 38.87 28.42 1.52
CA LEU A 785 38.91 27.03 1.05
C LEU A 785 40.17 26.71 0.23
N ASN A 786 41.02 27.71 -0.02
CA ASN A 786 42.23 27.63 -0.84
C ASN A 786 41.93 27.10 -2.26
N LEU A 787 41.03 27.79 -2.96
CA LEU A 787 40.57 27.47 -4.32
C LEU A 787 41.35 28.29 -5.36
N ARG A 788 41.39 27.80 -6.60
CA ARG A 788 41.96 28.54 -7.74
C ARG A 788 40.98 29.61 -8.26
N ASP A 789 41.51 30.51 -9.09
CA ASP A 789 40.69 31.48 -9.84
C ASP A 789 39.65 30.76 -10.71
N LYS A 790 38.48 31.39 -10.87
CA LYS A 790 37.34 30.87 -11.65
C LYS A 790 36.78 29.53 -11.12
N PHE A 791 36.80 29.33 -9.81
CA PHE A 791 36.09 28.22 -9.18
C PHE A 791 34.59 28.28 -9.51
N ARG A 792 33.93 27.12 -9.58
CA ARG A 792 32.50 27.02 -9.83
C ARG A 792 31.75 26.92 -8.52
N MET A 793 30.66 27.68 -8.39
CA MET A 793 29.79 27.60 -7.24
C MET A 793 28.47 26.94 -7.64
N HIS A 794 27.92 26.14 -6.74
CA HIS A 794 26.66 25.43 -6.93
C HIS A 794 25.76 25.65 -5.72
N GLN A 795 24.46 25.77 -5.97
CA GLN A 795 23.42 25.77 -4.93
C GLN A 795 22.60 24.48 -5.02
N LEU A 796 22.36 23.83 -3.88
CA LEU A 796 21.55 22.61 -3.80
C LEU A 796 20.58 22.67 -2.63
N LEU A 797 19.38 22.11 -2.81
CA LEU A 797 18.45 21.82 -1.72
C LEU A 797 18.43 20.31 -1.49
N ILE A 798 19.04 19.85 -0.40
CA ILE A 798 19.06 18.45 -0.03
C ILE A 798 17.92 18.16 0.96
N THR A 799 17.18 17.08 0.71
CA THR A 799 16.00 16.71 1.51
C THR A 799 16.09 15.29 2.02
N ASN A 800 15.49 15.02 3.19
CA ASN A 800 15.54 13.71 3.85
C ASN A 800 14.85 12.59 3.06
N ALA A 801 13.97 12.94 2.13
CA ALA A 801 13.28 12.01 1.23
C ALA A 801 12.79 12.77 -0.01
N VAL A 802 12.27 12.06 -1.01
CA VAL A 802 11.56 12.67 -2.15
C VAL A 802 10.48 13.64 -1.64
N VAL A 803 10.39 14.86 -2.15
CA VAL A 803 9.43 15.91 -1.70
C VAL A 803 8.71 16.54 -2.90
N PRO A 804 7.52 17.14 -2.72
CA PRO A 804 6.77 17.74 -3.84
C PRO A 804 7.55 18.87 -4.54
N ILE A 805 8.44 19.56 -3.82
CA ILE A 805 9.24 20.69 -4.32
C ILE A 805 10.03 20.31 -5.58
N GLY A 806 10.53 19.07 -5.67
CA GLY A 806 11.31 18.59 -6.82
C GLY A 806 10.51 18.32 -8.09
N PHE A 807 9.19 18.56 -8.09
CA PHE A 807 8.31 18.29 -9.23
C PHE A 807 7.51 19.53 -9.68
N VAL A 808 7.72 20.68 -9.04
CA VAL A 808 6.99 21.92 -9.31
C VAL A 808 7.85 22.87 -10.14
N GLU A 809 7.26 23.48 -11.16
CA GLU A 809 7.88 24.53 -11.96
C GLU A 809 7.66 25.91 -11.33
N GLY A 810 8.55 26.87 -11.62
CA GLY A 810 8.37 28.28 -11.23
C GLY A 810 8.77 28.62 -9.79
N LEU A 811 9.39 27.69 -9.05
CA LEU A 811 10.07 28.02 -7.80
C LEU A 811 11.42 28.70 -8.09
N PRO A 812 11.96 29.53 -7.17
CA PRO A 812 13.26 30.19 -7.33
C PRO A 812 14.46 29.24 -7.40
N ILE A 813 14.26 27.97 -7.05
CA ILE A 813 15.23 26.90 -7.17
C ILE A 813 14.80 25.93 -8.28
N PRO A 814 15.69 25.59 -9.22
CA PRO A 814 15.40 24.59 -10.25
C PRO A 814 15.11 23.20 -9.64
N SER A 815 14.24 22.42 -10.27
CA SER A 815 13.85 21.10 -9.76
C SER A 815 15.01 20.11 -9.68
N ASP A 816 16.00 20.23 -10.58
CA ASP A 816 17.20 19.38 -10.61
C ASP A 816 18.20 19.69 -9.48
N THR A 817 18.02 20.80 -8.75
CA THR A 817 18.81 21.10 -7.54
C THR A 817 18.18 20.54 -6.26
N VAL A 818 16.96 20.00 -6.34
CA VAL A 818 16.25 19.39 -5.20
C VAL A 818 16.59 17.90 -5.13
N ILE A 819 17.52 17.54 -4.26
CA ILE A 819 18.12 16.20 -4.23
C ILE A 819 17.72 15.47 -2.94
N PRO A 820 17.00 14.35 -3.02
CA PRO A 820 16.81 13.45 -1.89
C PRO A 820 18.15 12.89 -1.41
N VAL A 821 18.31 12.69 -0.10
CA VAL A 821 19.58 12.28 0.52
C VAL A 821 20.15 10.98 -0.06
N ASP A 822 19.30 10.02 -0.44
CA ASP A 822 19.69 8.75 -1.06
C ASP A 822 20.20 8.90 -2.51
N ARG A 823 20.03 10.09 -3.11
CA ARG A 823 20.47 10.42 -4.47
C ARG A 823 21.73 11.28 -4.52
N ILE A 824 22.27 11.70 -3.37
CA ILE A 824 23.53 12.46 -3.31
C ILE A 824 24.67 11.75 -4.07
N PRO A 825 24.93 10.43 -3.89
CA PRO A 825 26.02 9.77 -4.61
C PRO A 825 25.86 9.83 -6.13
N ALA A 826 24.64 9.73 -6.65
CA ALA A 826 24.36 9.81 -8.07
C ALA A 826 24.55 11.24 -8.60
N ALA A 827 24.03 12.25 -7.89
CA ALA A 827 24.14 13.66 -8.27
C ALA A 827 25.58 14.19 -8.20
N MET A 828 26.36 13.72 -7.21
CA MET A 828 27.79 14.05 -7.10
C MET A 828 28.67 13.21 -8.06
N GLY A 829 28.09 12.17 -8.68
CA GLY A 829 28.71 11.38 -9.74
C GLY A 829 28.42 11.88 -11.15
N SER A 830 27.32 12.62 -11.36
CA SER A 830 26.91 13.11 -12.67
C SER A 830 27.78 14.26 -13.20
N ARG A 831 27.87 14.40 -14.53
CA ARG A 831 28.51 15.54 -15.19
C ARG A 831 27.59 16.09 -16.29
N PRO A 832 27.33 17.41 -16.33
CA PRO A 832 27.75 18.44 -15.36
C PRO A 832 27.12 18.24 -13.97
N PHE A 833 27.66 18.91 -12.94
CA PHE A 833 27.04 18.96 -11.61
C PHE A 833 25.76 19.82 -11.65
N PRO A 834 24.72 19.47 -10.88
CA PRO A 834 23.48 20.26 -10.83
C PRO A 834 23.71 21.62 -10.14
N GLY A 835 22.88 22.61 -10.49
CA GLY A 835 22.77 23.87 -9.74
C GLY A 835 23.94 24.84 -9.84
N GLU A 836 24.70 24.82 -10.95
CA GLU A 836 25.77 25.79 -11.18
C GLU A 836 25.23 27.23 -11.17
N ILE A 837 25.90 28.11 -10.43
CA ILE A 837 25.61 29.54 -10.36
C ILE A 837 26.86 30.32 -10.78
N PHE A 838 26.65 31.35 -11.60
CA PHE A 838 27.75 32.18 -12.11
C PHE A 838 28.19 33.16 -11.01
N ALA A 839 29.46 33.05 -10.60
CA ALA A 839 30.10 34.08 -9.80
C ALA A 839 30.37 35.30 -10.68
N GLU A 840 29.84 36.46 -10.31
CA GLU A 840 30.26 37.73 -10.92
C GLU A 840 31.69 38.02 -10.43
N SER A 841 32.64 38.01 -11.37
CA SER A 841 34.06 38.30 -11.12
C SER A 841 34.32 39.79 -10.97
#